data_AF-A0A2T1E219-F1
#
_entry.id   AF-A0A2T1E219-F1
#
_cell.length_a   1.000
_cell.length_b   1.000
_cell.length_c   1.000
_cell.angle_alpha   90.00
_cell.angle_beta   90.00
_cell.angle_gamma   90.00
#
_symmetry.space_group_name_H-M   'P 1'
#
loop_
_entity.id
_entity.type
_entity.pdbx_description
1 polymer ?
#
loop_
_entity_poly.entity_id
_entity_poly.type
_entity_poly.pdbx_seq_one_letter_code
_entity_poly.pdbx_strand_id
1 'polypeptide(L)'
;MTNPAAEVQSERRRGKAERLTIWLTESLPNGFDRVFRYAPNVQLFWLAILLLLLSIPLIITPLTTWQQTIAALMLILLGWAIVQIEQRYGDRHTSEYLHLFMVWLSLLTTFRYVYYRSSYTLNLDGWLDGTFSILLFGAELYAIMTLALAFFQTLKLKDRQPPSLAGIPEQQLPTVDVYIPTYNEDVEIVRKTALGALAIDYPANKKRVYILDDGRAEKYRARREALRQMCAELGCTLMTRDNNDHAKAGNINTAMRKTYGDLILILDCDHIPTRDFLQNTIGFFRNPKVALVQTPHWFYNPDPFERNLLTAGKVPVGNELFYKVLQKGNDFWNAAFFCGSAAVIRKDYVLQIGGIATETVTEDCHTSFRLHSLGYESVYYDKIMVAGLAPEKFSAYVGQQVRWARGMAQILRLENPLLNPRLRLSIPQRLCYFSATSHFFYGFPRLMYAIAPTLFLLFGINPIRGLGLETLAYAMPHIFLSTYANHITYKNVRFSFWNEIYEFAMSFQAGLVTLLALINPKLGSFNVTDKGASVTKRSFDWQSARALVIVTVLVGLSVLAVPLWLILRPEDTEAVLTNMFWCFFNLVLLISALLVAFEQPQLRRAHRLDRKLGTIIYSQGQEWRGQTINVSETGCQLLLDSWLNLPDEIELELIGDYGTRAFVNGRIIRVTLINETQVVMAIDFLEPSRAQLDALSLVIYSDVREWYSQTRGIVDDPMESFKFIMTSVSRSFREPKPAPPTPSIRKQIRAMAQLYWEGQFYTAIATEIGVRSLKLELDGTAIQNLEAMERTKALVGLLLSQTDSDALPKRLLAQVQTIETVSDASGSKIAIEVSFPEHLRDRQGGKIKELVETLN
;
A
#
# COMPACT_ATOMS: atom_id res chain seq x y z
N MET A 1 -27.95 30.04 22.89
CA MET A 1 -27.87 30.51 24.28
C MET A 1 -28.01 29.29 25.18
N THR A 2 -26.87 28.74 25.61
CA THR A 2 -26.78 27.57 26.50
C THR A 2 -26.75 28.05 27.96
N ASN A 3 -27.46 27.32 28.83
CA ASN A 3 -27.70 27.68 30.22
C ASN A 3 -26.41 27.54 31.06
N PRO A 4 -25.84 28.62 31.63
CA PRO A 4 -24.56 28.59 32.36
C PRO A 4 -24.59 27.73 33.64
N ALA A 5 -25.78 27.41 34.15
CA ALA A 5 -25.95 26.59 35.35
C ALA A 5 -25.70 25.10 35.11
N ALA A 6 -25.73 24.62 33.86
CA ALA A 6 -25.50 23.23 33.50
C ALA A 6 -24.00 22.87 33.40
N GLU A 7 -23.14 23.83 33.05
CA GLU A 7 -21.68 23.61 32.99
C GLU A 7 -21.06 23.48 34.39
N VAL A 8 -21.55 24.25 35.36
CA VAL A 8 -21.00 24.28 36.74
C VAL A 8 -21.34 23.01 37.55
N GLN A 9 -22.43 22.30 37.20
CA GLN A 9 -22.74 20.99 37.82
C GLN A 9 -21.96 19.82 37.20
N SER A 10 -21.43 19.95 35.98
CA SER A 10 -20.63 18.91 35.33
C SER A 10 -19.18 18.84 35.86
N GLU A 11 -18.62 19.94 36.38
CA GLU A 11 -17.25 20.00 36.92
C GLU A 11 -17.09 19.35 38.30
N ARG A 12 -18.18 19.24 39.08
CA ARG A 12 -18.13 18.74 40.46
C ARG A 12 -18.16 17.21 40.61
N ARG A 13 -18.36 16.46 39.51
CA ARG A 13 -18.38 14.98 39.51
C ARG A 13 -17.25 14.31 38.72
N ARG A 14 -16.18 15.03 38.37
CA ARG A 14 -15.02 14.45 37.67
C ARG A 14 -14.01 13.88 38.66
N GLY A 15 -13.67 12.59 38.49
CA GLY A 15 -12.73 11.87 39.35
C GLY A 15 -11.31 12.46 39.30
N LYS A 16 -10.48 12.19 40.31
CA LYS A 16 -9.08 12.69 40.40
C LYS A 16 -8.26 12.40 39.12
N ALA A 17 -8.49 11.25 38.49
CA ALA A 17 -7.83 10.86 37.24
C ALA A 17 -8.18 11.80 36.09
N GLU A 18 -9.46 12.17 35.94
CA GLU A 18 -9.96 13.02 34.86
C GLU A 18 -9.48 14.47 35.00
N ARG A 19 -9.35 14.96 36.26
CA ARG A 19 -8.77 16.28 36.54
C ARG A 19 -7.27 16.34 36.25
N LEU A 20 -6.53 15.27 36.53
CA LEU A 20 -5.11 15.18 36.18
C LEU A 20 -4.94 15.16 34.66
N THR A 21 -5.80 14.42 33.94
CA THR A 21 -5.81 14.40 32.47
C THR A 21 -6.06 15.79 31.92
N ILE A 22 -7.14 16.48 32.33
CA ILE A 22 -7.45 17.85 31.89
C ILE A 22 -6.32 18.83 32.22
N TRP A 23 -5.70 18.70 33.39
CA TRP A 23 -4.56 19.55 33.76
C TRP A 23 -3.35 19.31 32.84
N LEU A 24 -3.03 18.05 32.51
CA LEU A 24 -1.94 17.69 31.59
C LEU A 24 -2.24 18.04 30.12
N THR A 25 -3.49 17.87 29.68
CA THR A 25 -3.86 18.02 28.25
C THR A 25 -4.31 19.42 27.89
N GLU A 26 -4.91 20.18 28.81
CA GLU A 26 -5.43 21.52 28.52
C GLU A 26 -4.70 22.61 29.28
N SER A 27 -4.45 22.44 30.58
CA SER A 27 -3.89 23.54 31.40
C SER A 27 -2.39 23.70 31.23
N LEU A 28 -1.64 22.61 31.11
CA LEU A 28 -0.19 22.64 30.89
C LEU A 28 0.16 23.30 29.54
N PRO A 29 -0.41 22.87 28.39
CA PRO A 29 -0.06 23.48 27.09
C PRO A 29 -0.49 24.95 27.02
N ASN A 30 -1.69 25.29 27.52
CA ASN A 30 -2.15 26.68 27.58
C ASN A 30 -1.30 27.55 28.52
N GLY A 31 -0.72 26.97 29.58
CA GLY A 31 0.24 27.62 30.46
C GLY A 31 1.55 27.90 29.74
N PHE A 32 2.07 26.92 28.98
CA PHE A 32 3.22 27.11 28.10
C PHE A 32 2.91 28.21 27.06
N ASP A 33 1.82 28.13 26.30
CA ASP A 33 1.44 29.11 25.27
C ASP A 33 1.24 30.55 25.79
N ARG A 34 0.84 30.69 27.07
CA ARG A 34 0.69 31.99 27.71
C ARG A 34 2.04 32.55 28.19
N VAL A 35 2.95 31.68 28.63
CA VAL A 35 4.31 32.05 29.08
C VAL A 35 5.25 32.34 27.89
N PHE A 36 5.10 31.63 26.76
CA PHE A 36 6.02 31.69 25.61
C PHE A 36 5.59 32.64 24.47
N ARG A 37 4.59 33.51 24.71
CA ARG A 37 3.96 34.34 23.68
C ARG A 37 4.82 35.52 23.18
N TYR A 38 5.89 35.92 23.89
CA TYR A 38 6.59 37.19 23.66
C TYR A 38 8.05 37.09 23.14
N ALA A 39 8.66 35.90 23.07
CA ALA A 39 9.99 35.71 22.47
C ALA A 39 10.27 34.22 22.08
N PRO A 40 9.55 33.65 21.11
CA PRO A 40 9.43 32.20 20.92
C PRO A 40 10.77 31.48 20.65
N ASN A 41 11.63 32.03 19.79
CA ASN A 41 12.84 31.33 19.35
C ASN A 41 13.97 31.33 20.40
N VAL A 42 14.09 32.40 21.20
CA VAL A 42 15.12 32.52 22.24
C VAL A 42 14.73 31.68 23.47
N GLN A 43 13.44 31.61 23.80
CA GLN A 43 12.96 30.86 24.96
C GLN A 43 12.90 29.34 24.72
N LEU A 44 12.50 28.90 23.52
CA LEU A 44 12.61 27.48 23.10
C LEU A 44 14.06 27.00 23.16
N PHE A 45 15.01 27.86 22.76
CA PHE A 45 16.44 27.58 22.85
C PHE A 45 16.89 27.38 24.30
N TRP A 46 16.52 28.28 25.22
CA TRP A 46 16.84 28.13 26.65
C TRP A 46 16.14 26.94 27.31
N LEU A 47 14.89 26.64 26.93
CA LEU A 47 14.18 25.45 27.40
C LEU A 47 14.87 24.17 26.94
N ALA A 48 15.31 24.10 25.68
CA ALA A 48 16.08 22.97 25.16
C ALA A 48 17.41 22.81 25.91
N ILE A 49 18.12 23.90 26.20
CA ILE A 49 19.33 23.88 27.02
C ILE A 49 19.03 23.38 28.44
N LEU A 50 17.98 23.88 29.08
CA LEU A 50 17.58 23.46 30.42
C LEU A 50 17.25 21.96 30.45
N LEU A 51 16.45 21.48 29.51
CA LEU A 51 16.13 20.06 29.39
C LEU A 51 17.38 19.22 29.19
N LEU A 52 18.31 19.67 28.34
CA LEU A 52 19.59 18.99 28.13
C LEU A 52 20.44 18.93 29.41
N LEU A 53 20.54 20.05 30.15
CA LEU A 53 21.25 20.11 31.43
C LEU A 53 20.61 19.20 32.49
N LEU A 54 19.28 19.15 32.56
CA LEU A 54 18.55 18.25 33.46
C LEU A 54 18.67 16.78 33.05
N SER A 55 18.85 16.49 31.75
CA SER A 55 19.04 15.13 31.24
C SER A 55 20.40 14.54 31.61
N ILE A 56 21.48 15.34 31.71
CA ILE A 56 22.83 14.86 32.03
C ILE A 56 22.88 13.98 33.29
N PRO A 57 22.44 14.44 34.48
CA PRO A 57 22.49 13.61 35.69
C PRO A 57 21.65 12.33 35.53
N LEU A 58 20.50 12.39 34.86
CA LEU A 58 19.65 11.22 34.61
C LEU A 58 20.31 10.20 33.67
N ILE A 59 21.21 10.63 32.79
CA ILE A 59 21.97 9.76 31.87
C ILE A 59 23.14 9.11 32.61
N ILE A 60 23.95 9.89 33.33
CA ILE A 60 25.24 9.41 33.86
C ILE A 60 25.15 8.76 35.24
N THR A 61 24.07 8.98 36.00
CA THR A 61 23.96 8.46 37.37
C THR A 61 23.99 6.92 37.36
N PRO A 62 24.98 6.29 38.01
CA PRO A 62 25.05 4.85 38.12
C PRO A 62 23.92 4.36 39.05
N LEU A 63 23.17 3.37 38.62
CA LEU A 63 22.14 2.71 39.42
C LEU A 63 22.49 1.24 39.56
N THR A 64 22.15 0.65 40.70
CA THR A 64 22.21 -0.80 40.83
C THR A 64 21.16 -1.45 39.91
N THR A 65 21.38 -2.71 39.54
CA THR A 65 20.52 -3.42 38.57
C THR A 65 19.04 -3.35 38.94
N TRP A 66 18.67 -3.58 40.20
CA TRP A 66 17.27 -3.53 40.62
C TRP A 66 16.69 -2.10 40.57
N GLN A 67 17.47 -1.07 40.93
CA GLN A 67 17.04 0.34 40.85
C GLN A 67 16.80 0.74 39.39
N GLN A 68 17.72 0.35 38.50
CA GLN A 68 17.58 0.56 37.06
C GLN A 68 16.35 -0.17 36.53
N THR A 69 16.10 -1.41 36.94
CA THR A 69 14.91 -2.18 36.52
C THR A 69 13.61 -1.50 36.95
N ILE A 70 13.53 -0.98 38.17
CA ILE A 70 12.35 -0.24 38.63
C ILE A 70 12.17 1.05 37.82
N ALA A 71 13.24 1.83 37.62
CA ALA A 71 13.19 3.03 36.79
C ALA A 71 12.74 2.71 35.35
N ALA A 72 13.28 1.63 34.78
CA ALA A 72 12.93 1.12 33.46
C ALA A 72 11.42 0.82 33.34
N LEU A 73 10.88 0.04 34.27
CA LEU A 73 9.45 -0.31 34.27
C LEU A 73 8.57 0.94 34.45
N MET A 74 8.92 1.85 35.34
CA MET A 74 8.16 3.10 35.53
C MET A 74 8.16 3.97 34.27
N LEU A 75 9.29 4.09 33.58
CA LEU A 75 9.40 4.87 32.33
C LEU A 75 8.60 4.22 31.20
N ILE A 76 8.65 2.90 31.07
CA ILE A 76 7.84 2.16 30.08
C ILE A 76 6.34 2.35 30.37
N LEU A 77 5.93 2.20 31.64
CA LEU A 77 4.53 2.41 32.05
C LEU A 77 4.06 3.85 31.80
N LEU A 78 4.92 4.84 32.04
CA LEU A 78 4.64 6.24 31.74
C LEU A 78 4.43 6.46 30.23
N GLY A 79 5.34 5.94 29.40
CA GLY A 79 5.21 6.03 27.95
C GLY A 79 3.95 5.34 27.43
N TRP A 80 3.63 4.16 27.97
CA TRP A 80 2.38 3.46 27.67
C TRP A 80 1.15 4.30 28.07
N ALA A 81 1.13 4.88 29.26
CA ALA A 81 0.04 5.73 29.72
C ALA A 81 -0.16 6.96 28.82
N ILE A 82 0.92 7.57 28.35
CA ILE A 82 0.88 8.71 27.41
C ILE A 82 0.26 8.29 26.08
N VAL A 83 0.66 7.14 25.52
CA VAL A 83 0.05 6.62 24.29
C VAL A 83 -1.44 6.35 24.49
N GLN A 84 -1.85 5.79 25.62
CA GLN A 84 -3.27 5.57 25.93
C GLN A 84 -4.06 6.88 26.05
N ILE A 85 -3.47 7.93 26.61
CA ILE A 85 -4.08 9.27 26.68
C ILE A 85 -4.23 9.84 25.28
N GLU A 86 -3.18 9.78 24.46
CA GLU A 86 -3.20 10.25 23.07
C GLU A 86 -4.26 9.51 22.24
N GLN A 87 -4.41 8.20 22.40
CA GLN A 87 -5.42 7.43 21.69
C GLN A 87 -6.86 7.78 22.08
N ARG A 88 -7.11 8.18 23.33
CA ARG A 88 -8.46 8.49 23.83
C ARG A 88 -8.87 9.94 23.66
N TYR A 89 -7.93 10.87 23.82
CA TYR A 89 -8.18 12.31 23.91
C TYR A 89 -7.32 13.14 22.96
N GLY A 90 -6.47 12.51 22.14
CA GLY A 90 -5.55 13.21 21.25
C GLY A 90 -6.31 13.99 20.18
N ASP A 91 -6.25 15.32 20.28
CA ASP A 91 -6.40 16.19 19.13
C ASP A 91 -5.02 16.48 18.51
N ARG A 92 -5.00 17.13 17.35
CA ARG A 92 -3.76 17.43 16.63
C ARG A 92 -2.72 18.15 17.50
N HIS A 93 -3.14 19.17 18.24
CA HIS A 93 -2.23 20.02 19.02
C HIS A 93 -1.66 19.22 20.19
N THR A 94 -2.51 18.50 20.92
CA THR A 94 -2.14 17.67 22.06
C THR A 94 -1.21 16.53 21.62
N SER A 95 -1.50 15.84 20.50
CA SER A 95 -0.64 14.79 19.96
C SER A 95 0.75 15.31 19.58
N GLU A 96 0.86 16.54 19.05
CA GLU A 96 2.16 17.18 18.78
C GLU A 96 2.98 17.36 20.07
N TYR A 97 2.40 17.90 21.16
CA TYR A 97 3.13 18.04 22.43
C TYR A 97 3.48 16.71 23.09
N LEU A 98 2.56 15.75 23.08
CA LEU A 98 2.82 14.41 23.61
C LEU A 98 3.93 13.72 22.82
N HIS A 99 3.95 13.87 21.49
CA HIS A 99 5.05 13.39 20.66
C HIS A 99 6.38 14.02 21.05
N LEU A 100 6.46 15.36 21.17
CA LEU A 100 7.69 16.05 21.56
C LEU A 100 8.20 15.63 22.94
N PHE A 101 7.31 15.48 23.91
CA PHE A 101 7.66 14.98 25.24
C PHE A 101 8.19 13.54 25.18
N MET A 102 7.53 12.66 24.41
CA MET A 102 7.96 11.28 24.20
C MET A 102 9.30 11.19 23.47
N VAL A 103 9.58 12.10 22.52
CA VAL A 103 10.89 12.22 21.85
C VAL A 103 11.97 12.56 22.87
N TRP A 104 11.74 13.54 23.75
CA TRP A 104 12.70 13.87 24.82
C TRP A 104 12.94 12.67 25.75
N LEU A 105 11.87 12.02 26.20
CA LEU A 105 11.96 10.85 27.10
C LEU A 105 12.70 9.68 26.44
N SER A 106 12.43 9.44 25.16
CA SER A 106 13.12 8.42 24.35
C SER A 106 14.60 8.75 24.18
N LEU A 107 14.96 9.99 23.83
CA LEU A 107 16.36 10.40 23.72
C LEU A 107 17.10 10.27 25.05
N LEU A 108 16.45 10.63 26.16
CA LEU A 108 17.01 10.48 27.50
C LEU A 108 17.41 9.03 27.80
N THR A 109 16.50 8.07 27.59
CA THR A 109 16.79 6.64 27.83
C THR A 109 17.76 6.07 26.79
N THR A 110 17.73 6.58 25.55
CA THR A 110 18.70 6.24 24.51
C THR A 110 20.12 6.63 24.92
N PHE A 111 20.33 7.88 25.36
CA PHE A 111 21.66 8.32 25.78
C PHE A 111 22.12 7.64 27.07
N ARG A 112 21.20 7.32 27.99
CA ARG A 112 21.52 6.47 29.15
C ARG A 112 21.98 5.08 28.72
N TYR A 113 21.32 4.46 27.74
CA TYR A 113 21.74 3.18 27.17
C TYR A 113 23.11 3.28 26.49
N VAL A 114 23.37 4.32 25.69
CA VAL A 114 24.68 4.53 25.05
C VAL A 114 25.78 4.73 26.08
N TYR A 115 25.53 5.52 27.12
CA TYR A 115 26.47 5.73 28.21
C TYR A 115 26.78 4.41 28.92
N TYR A 116 25.75 3.61 29.22
CA TYR A 116 25.92 2.27 29.78
C TYR A 116 26.76 1.36 28.86
N ARG A 117 26.42 1.33 27.56
CA ARG A 117 27.09 0.51 26.56
C ARG A 117 28.58 0.85 26.45
N SER A 118 28.88 2.13 26.25
CA SER A 118 30.24 2.63 26.06
C SER A 118 31.12 2.53 27.31
N SER A 119 30.53 2.69 28.51
CA SER A 119 31.32 2.77 29.75
C SER A 119 31.53 1.41 30.43
N TYR A 120 30.57 0.48 30.32
CA TYR A 120 30.58 -0.73 31.15
C TYR A 120 30.60 -2.05 30.37
N THR A 121 30.11 -2.09 29.13
CA THR A 121 29.79 -3.38 28.47
C THR A 121 30.56 -3.68 27.19
N LEU A 122 31.43 -2.77 26.72
CA LEU A 122 32.34 -3.09 25.62
C LEU A 122 33.30 -4.21 26.05
N ASN A 123 33.31 -5.32 25.30
CA ASN A 123 34.21 -6.43 25.55
C ASN A 123 35.40 -6.33 24.59
N LEU A 124 36.58 -6.00 25.12
CA LEU A 124 37.83 -5.89 24.35
C LEU A 124 38.90 -6.89 24.81
N ASP A 125 38.51 -7.93 25.55
CA ASP A 125 39.45 -8.89 26.16
C ASP A 125 40.14 -9.80 25.13
N GLY A 126 39.47 -10.06 23.99
CA GLY A 126 40.00 -10.86 22.88
C GLY A 126 39.80 -10.17 21.53
N TRP A 127 40.55 -10.60 20.51
CA TRP A 127 40.45 -10.00 19.17
C TRP A 127 39.10 -10.29 18.50
N LEU A 128 38.54 -11.49 18.67
CA LEU A 128 37.22 -11.86 18.16
C LEU A 128 36.11 -11.09 18.88
N ASP A 129 36.08 -11.18 20.21
CA ASP A 129 35.11 -10.48 21.05
C ASP A 129 35.17 -8.97 20.82
N GLY A 130 36.37 -8.38 20.81
CA GLY A 130 36.60 -6.97 20.55
C GLY A 130 36.11 -6.52 19.18
N THR A 131 36.38 -7.31 18.14
CA THR A 131 35.90 -7.00 16.78
C THR A 131 34.38 -6.98 16.74
N PHE A 132 33.71 -8.04 17.22
CA PHE A 132 32.25 -8.10 17.20
C PHE A 132 31.59 -7.13 18.19
N SER A 133 32.25 -6.79 19.29
CA SER A 133 31.80 -5.76 20.23
C SER A 133 31.76 -4.38 19.58
N ILE A 134 32.84 -3.99 18.87
CA ILE A 134 32.90 -2.72 18.14
C ILE A 134 31.91 -2.70 16.98
N LEU A 135 31.78 -3.81 16.23
CA LEU A 135 30.83 -3.89 15.12
C LEU A 135 29.38 -3.79 15.58
N LEU A 136 29.02 -4.48 16.67
CA LEU A 136 27.70 -4.36 17.29
C LEU A 136 27.45 -2.95 17.80
N PHE A 137 28.40 -2.35 18.52
CA PHE A 137 28.26 -0.98 18.99
C PHE A 137 28.13 0.03 17.83
N GLY A 138 28.87 -0.15 16.73
CA GLY A 138 28.72 0.65 15.51
C GLY A 138 27.33 0.51 14.87
N ALA A 139 26.76 -0.70 14.86
CA ALA A 139 25.39 -0.95 14.41
C ALA A 139 24.36 -0.21 15.29
N GLU A 140 24.55 -0.25 16.61
CA GLU A 140 23.71 0.45 17.59
C GLU A 140 23.79 1.97 17.40
N LEU A 141 25.00 2.53 17.25
CA LEU A 141 25.21 3.96 17.00
C LEU A 141 24.54 4.42 15.70
N TYR A 142 24.59 3.60 14.64
CA TYR A 142 23.87 3.89 13.41
C TYR A 142 22.36 3.94 13.64
N ALA A 143 21.78 2.95 14.35
CA ALA A 143 20.34 2.93 14.63
C ALA A 143 19.90 4.13 15.49
N ILE A 144 20.76 4.57 16.42
CA ILE A 144 20.50 5.75 17.25
C ILE A 144 20.61 7.04 16.44
N MET A 145 21.58 7.12 15.52
CA MET A 145 21.68 8.23 14.57
C MET A 145 20.42 8.33 13.70
N THR A 146 19.96 7.22 13.11
CA THR A 146 18.74 7.23 12.29
C THR A 146 17.49 7.55 13.11
N LEU A 147 17.40 7.08 14.36
CA LEU A 147 16.34 7.46 15.29
C LEU A 147 16.32 8.97 15.55
N ALA A 148 17.47 9.56 15.88
CA ALA A 148 17.59 10.99 16.15
C ALA A 148 17.24 11.83 14.91
N LEU A 149 17.66 11.39 13.72
CA LEU A 149 17.32 12.04 12.45
C LEU A 149 15.83 11.93 12.12
N ALA A 150 15.22 10.76 12.38
CA ALA A 150 13.78 10.58 12.21
C ALA A 150 13.00 11.51 13.15
N PHE A 151 13.38 11.58 14.43
CA PHE A 151 12.78 12.52 15.38
C PHE A 151 12.93 13.97 14.93
N PHE A 152 14.09 14.36 14.40
CA PHE A 152 14.31 15.70 13.85
C PHE A 152 13.33 16.01 12.69
N GLN A 153 13.09 15.03 11.81
CA GLN A 153 12.13 15.17 10.71
C GLN A 153 10.68 15.22 11.22
N THR A 154 10.35 14.54 12.32
CA THR A 154 8.98 14.45 12.84
C THR A 154 8.64 15.48 13.93
N LEU A 155 9.57 16.38 14.29
CA LEU A 155 9.32 17.44 15.28
C LEU A 155 8.06 18.25 14.95
N LYS A 156 7.79 18.47 13.66
CA LYS A 156 6.57 19.11 13.18
C LYS A 156 6.22 18.64 11.78
N LEU A 157 4.99 18.17 11.61
CA LEU A 157 4.44 17.82 10.30
C LEU A 157 3.72 19.03 9.71
N LYS A 158 4.12 19.42 8.49
CA LYS A 158 3.51 20.54 7.79
C LYS A 158 2.41 20.03 6.85
N ASP A 159 1.17 20.35 7.19
CA ASP A 159 0.04 20.18 6.27
C ASP A 159 -0.19 21.48 5.51
N ARG A 160 -0.40 21.36 4.21
CA ARG A 160 -0.67 22.50 3.32
C ARG A 160 -2.05 22.38 2.73
N GLN A 161 -2.66 23.53 2.50
CA GLN A 161 -3.82 23.67 1.65
C GLN A 161 -3.38 24.29 0.32
N PRO A 162 -3.92 23.84 -0.82
CA PRO A 162 -3.53 24.35 -2.12
C PRO A 162 -4.07 25.77 -2.29
N PRO A 163 -3.25 26.75 -2.72
CA PRO A 163 -3.74 28.07 -3.05
C PRO A 163 -4.75 27.98 -4.21
N SER A 164 -5.96 28.53 -4.01
CA SER A 164 -7.01 28.49 -5.03
C SER A 164 -6.59 29.21 -6.31
N LEU A 165 -6.95 28.63 -7.46
CA LEU A 165 -6.84 29.26 -8.78
C LEU A 165 -8.11 30.05 -9.16
N ALA A 166 -9.17 29.98 -8.34
CA ALA A 166 -10.42 30.68 -8.63
C ALA A 166 -10.21 32.20 -8.71
N GLY A 167 -10.78 32.81 -9.75
CA GLY A 167 -10.66 34.25 -9.99
C GLY A 167 -9.35 34.70 -10.64
N ILE A 168 -8.41 33.79 -10.94
CA ILE A 168 -7.23 34.10 -11.74
C ILE A 168 -7.61 34.06 -13.24
N PRO A 169 -7.41 35.14 -14.01
CA PRO A 169 -7.63 35.11 -15.45
C PRO A 169 -6.78 34.05 -16.14
N GLU A 170 -7.35 33.35 -17.11
CA GLU A 170 -6.67 32.27 -17.85
C GLU A 170 -5.32 32.70 -18.43
N GLN A 171 -5.20 33.95 -18.87
CA GLN A 171 -3.98 34.50 -19.44
C GLN A 171 -2.81 34.51 -18.45
N GLN A 172 -3.09 34.70 -17.15
CA GLN A 172 -2.10 34.74 -16.07
C GLN A 172 -1.70 33.35 -15.58
N LEU A 173 -2.42 32.29 -15.96
CA LEU A 173 -2.06 30.93 -15.61
C LEU A 173 -0.80 30.51 -16.39
N PRO A 174 0.17 29.85 -15.74
CA PRO A 174 1.39 29.38 -16.40
C PRO A 174 1.06 28.29 -17.41
N THR A 175 1.88 28.19 -18.45
CA THR A 175 1.85 27.04 -19.37
C THR A 175 2.49 25.82 -18.70
N VAL A 176 1.93 24.63 -18.98
CA VAL A 176 2.34 23.36 -18.39
C VAL A 176 2.60 22.34 -19.50
N ASP A 177 3.83 21.84 -19.56
CA ASP A 177 4.15 20.66 -20.35
C ASP A 177 4.06 19.41 -19.44
N VAL A 178 3.31 18.40 -19.86
CA VAL A 178 3.20 17.11 -19.16
C VAL A 178 4.10 16.10 -19.86
N TYR A 179 5.10 15.58 -19.14
CA TYR A 179 6.05 14.59 -19.66
C TYR A 179 5.77 13.21 -19.11
N ILE A 180 5.66 12.25 -20.02
CA ILE A 180 5.47 10.83 -19.73
C ILE A 180 6.63 10.05 -20.37
N PRO A 181 7.76 9.85 -19.65
CA PRO A 181 8.88 9.07 -20.16
C PRO A 181 8.58 7.58 -20.13
N THR A 182 9.01 6.89 -21.17
CA THR A 182 8.85 5.44 -21.33
C THR A 182 10.04 4.83 -22.06
N TYR A 183 10.33 3.56 -21.79
CA TYR A 183 11.45 2.82 -22.38
C TYR A 183 10.99 1.49 -23.01
N ASN A 184 10.45 0.58 -22.21
CA ASN A 184 10.01 -0.76 -22.66
C ASN A 184 8.59 -1.11 -22.22
N GLU A 185 7.89 -0.22 -21.53
CA GLU A 185 6.56 -0.48 -20.99
C GLU A 185 5.52 -0.69 -22.09
N ASP A 186 4.51 -1.52 -21.84
CA ASP A 186 3.46 -1.80 -22.80
C ASP A 186 2.70 -0.51 -23.20
N VAL A 187 2.29 -0.43 -24.47
CA VAL A 187 1.57 0.73 -25.02
C VAL A 187 0.26 0.97 -24.25
N GLU A 188 -0.39 -0.08 -23.75
CA GLU A 188 -1.59 0.03 -22.92
C GLU A 188 -1.34 0.74 -21.59
N ILE A 189 -0.17 0.52 -20.97
CA ILE A 189 0.21 1.22 -19.74
C ILE A 189 0.40 2.71 -20.05
N VAL A 190 1.14 3.03 -21.12
CA VAL A 190 1.37 4.42 -21.55
C VAL A 190 0.05 5.11 -21.91
N ARG A 191 -0.87 4.41 -22.60
CA ARG A 191 -2.16 4.93 -23.05
C ARG A 191 -3.01 5.40 -21.87
N LYS A 192 -3.12 4.60 -20.80
CA LYS A 192 -3.90 4.95 -19.61
C LYS A 192 -3.39 6.23 -18.95
N THR A 193 -2.07 6.38 -18.83
CA THR A 193 -1.46 7.59 -18.26
C THR A 193 -1.63 8.80 -19.18
N ALA A 194 -1.51 8.61 -20.50
CA ALA A 194 -1.76 9.66 -21.49
C ALA A 194 -3.21 10.16 -21.45
N LEU A 195 -4.19 9.25 -21.36
CA LEU A 195 -5.61 9.58 -21.20
C LEU A 195 -5.86 10.40 -19.94
N GLY A 196 -5.33 9.96 -18.79
CA GLY A 196 -5.43 10.72 -17.54
C GLY A 196 -4.82 12.11 -17.66
N ALA A 197 -3.64 12.24 -18.27
CA ALA A 197 -2.96 13.52 -18.47
C ALA A 197 -3.76 14.47 -19.38
N LEU A 198 -4.37 13.95 -20.44
CA LEU A 198 -5.26 14.69 -21.33
C LEU A 198 -6.56 15.11 -20.62
N ALA A 199 -7.05 14.32 -19.68
CA ALA A 199 -8.26 14.61 -18.90
C ALA A 199 -8.05 15.59 -17.72
N ILE A 200 -6.81 15.97 -17.40
CA ILE A 200 -6.53 16.99 -16.37
C ILE A 200 -7.27 18.29 -16.67
N ASP A 201 -8.02 18.79 -15.68
CA ASP A 201 -8.80 20.03 -15.74
C ASP A 201 -7.85 21.24 -15.71
N TYR A 202 -7.50 21.75 -16.89
CA TYR A 202 -6.67 22.94 -17.09
C TYR A 202 -6.97 23.54 -18.47
N PRO A 203 -6.80 24.85 -18.70
CA PRO A 203 -7.06 25.44 -20.01
C PRO A 203 -6.30 24.73 -21.14
N ALA A 204 -7.02 24.33 -22.20
CA ALA A 204 -6.49 23.46 -23.25
C ALA A 204 -5.31 24.08 -24.02
N ASN A 205 -5.31 25.39 -24.18
CA ASN A 205 -4.21 26.18 -24.77
C ASN A 205 -2.97 26.32 -23.86
N LYS A 206 -3.09 26.00 -22.55
CA LYS A 206 -2.03 26.11 -21.54
C LYS A 206 -1.45 24.77 -21.12
N LYS A 207 -1.99 23.63 -21.59
CA LYS A 207 -1.50 22.28 -21.27
C LYS A 207 -1.11 21.53 -22.55
N ARG A 208 0.07 20.90 -22.56
CA ARG A 208 0.51 20.02 -23.66
C ARG A 208 1.06 18.71 -23.11
N VAL A 209 0.68 17.58 -23.71
CA VAL A 209 1.09 16.23 -23.25
C VAL A 209 2.10 15.63 -24.23
N TYR A 210 3.24 15.19 -23.70
CA TYR A 210 4.34 14.59 -24.45
C TYR A 210 4.67 13.20 -23.93
N ILE A 211 4.73 12.24 -24.85
CA ILE A 211 5.24 10.89 -24.60
C ILE A 211 6.72 10.88 -25.00
N LEU A 212 7.61 10.62 -24.04
CA LEU A 212 9.05 10.65 -24.28
C LEU A 212 9.57 9.21 -24.41
N ASP A 213 9.68 8.70 -25.63
CA ASP A 213 10.06 7.31 -25.91
C ASP A 213 11.59 7.13 -26.06
N ASP A 214 12.18 6.44 -25.09
CA ASP A 214 13.60 6.08 -25.06
C ASP A 214 13.86 4.64 -25.58
N GLY A 215 12.80 3.90 -25.98
CA GLY A 215 12.91 2.55 -26.52
C GLY A 215 13.41 2.54 -27.96
N ARG A 216 14.68 2.17 -28.20
CA ARG A 216 15.28 2.22 -29.55
C ARG A 216 14.45 1.47 -30.60
N ALA A 217 14.20 2.13 -31.73
CA ALA A 217 13.44 1.57 -32.85
C ALA A 217 14.03 0.25 -33.37
N GLU A 218 15.36 0.07 -33.31
CA GLU A 218 16.03 -1.17 -33.71
C GLU A 218 15.54 -2.38 -32.91
N LYS A 219 15.29 -2.21 -31.61
CA LYS A 219 14.87 -3.27 -30.69
C LYS A 219 13.34 -3.30 -30.50
N TYR A 220 12.69 -2.15 -30.56
CA TYR A 220 11.28 -1.97 -30.22
C TYR A 220 10.47 -1.30 -31.36
N ARG A 221 10.76 -1.63 -32.63
CA ARG A 221 10.15 -0.99 -33.81
C ARG A 221 8.63 -1.00 -33.78
N ALA A 222 8.04 -2.18 -33.56
CA ALA A 222 6.59 -2.35 -33.54
C ALA A 222 5.93 -1.53 -32.42
N ARG A 223 6.54 -1.52 -31.22
CA ARG A 223 6.09 -0.72 -30.09
C ARG A 223 6.14 0.77 -30.39
N ARG A 224 7.23 1.26 -31.00
CA ARG A 224 7.35 2.68 -31.37
C ARG A 224 6.31 3.11 -32.38
N GLU A 225 5.98 2.25 -33.35
CA GLU A 225 4.90 2.52 -34.30
C GLU A 225 3.53 2.54 -33.60
N ALA A 226 3.26 1.59 -32.71
CA ALA A 226 2.04 1.58 -31.92
C ALA A 226 1.92 2.82 -31.01
N LEU A 227 3.02 3.29 -30.40
CA LEU A 227 3.04 4.56 -29.67
C LEU A 227 2.73 5.75 -30.57
N ARG A 228 3.26 5.78 -31.79
CA ARG A 228 2.98 6.85 -32.76
C ARG A 228 1.50 6.89 -33.14
N GLN A 229 0.91 5.72 -33.39
CA GLN A 229 -0.53 5.59 -33.68
C GLN A 229 -1.38 6.04 -32.50
N MET A 230 -1.08 5.54 -31.30
CA MET A 230 -1.74 5.97 -30.06
C MET A 230 -1.65 7.49 -29.85
N CYS A 231 -0.48 8.09 -30.08
CA CYS A 231 -0.29 9.53 -29.92
C CYS A 231 -1.12 10.34 -30.94
N ALA A 232 -1.19 9.89 -32.19
CA ALA A 232 -2.02 10.49 -33.22
C ALA A 232 -3.52 10.38 -32.92
N GLU A 233 -3.97 9.21 -32.42
CA GLU A 233 -5.35 8.98 -31.99
C GLU A 233 -5.76 9.89 -30.82
N LEU A 234 -4.91 10.01 -29.80
CA LEU A 234 -5.22 10.75 -28.57
C LEU A 234 -4.93 12.25 -28.67
N GLY A 235 -4.15 12.69 -29.67
CA GLY A 235 -3.73 14.08 -29.81
C GLY A 235 -2.58 14.49 -28.87
N CYS A 236 -1.72 13.54 -28.46
CA CYS A 236 -0.50 13.84 -27.70
C CYS A 236 0.75 13.78 -28.61
N THR A 237 1.86 14.38 -28.16
CA THR A 237 3.09 14.48 -28.98
C THR A 237 4.10 13.40 -28.60
N LEU A 238 4.47 12.54 -29.55
CA LEU A 238 5.57 11.60 -29.37
C LEU A 238 6.91 12.30 -29.61
N MET A 239 7.83 12.19 -28.65
CA MET A 239 9.20 12.67 -28.76
C MET A 239 10.18 11.51 -28.60
N THR A 240 11.23 11.51 -29.43
CA THR A 240 12.32 10.55 -29.38
C THR A 240 13.66 11.27 -29.43
N ARG A 241 14.74 10.53 -29.14
CA ARG A 241 16.13 10.99 -29.29
C ARG A 241 17.00 9.89 -29.89
N ASP A 242 18.20 10.27 -30.32
CA ASP A 242 19.11 9.41 -31.08
C ASP A 242 20.11 8.63 -30.20
N ASN A 243 20.12 8.87 -28.88
CA ASN A 243 20.97 8.17 -27.91
C ASN A 243 20.16 7.75 -26.66
N ASN A 244 20.76 6.96 -25.77
CA ASN A 244 20.18 6.57 -24.48
C ASN A 244 20.98 7.11 -23.28
N ASP A 245 21.78 8.14 -23.49
CA ASP A 245 22.66 8.69 -22.46
C ASP A 245 21.85 9.15 -21.24
N HIS A 246 22.30 8.80 -20.05
CA HIS A 246 21.65 9.17 -18.77
C HIS A 246 20.17 8.76 -18.64
N ALA A 247 19.72 7.72 -19.38
CA ALA A 247 18.40 7.11 -19.24
C ALA A 247 17.24 8.13 -19.14
N LYS A 248 16.36 7.99 -18.12
CA LYS A 248 15.20 8.86 -17.90
C LYS A 248 15.57 10.34 -17.76
N ALA A 249 16.62 10.66 -17.01
CA ALA A 249 17.10 12.04 -16.84
C ALA A 249 17.48 12.68 -18.19
N GLY A 250 18.25 11.95 -19.00
CA GLY A 250 18.66 12.39 -20.34
C GLY A 250 17.47 12.58 -21.30
N ASN A 251 16.49 11.68 -21.23
CA ASN A 251 15.26 11.78 -22.01
C ASN A 251 14.46 13.05 -21.65
N ILE A 252 14.22 13.29 -20.36
CA ILE A 252 13.53 14.50 -19.86
C ILE A 252 14.31 15.76 -20.24
N ASN A 253 15.62 15.79 -20.06
CA ASN A 253 16.46 16.94 -20.40
C ASN A 253 16.43 17.26 -21.90
N THR A 254 16.35 16.25 -22.76
CA THR A 254 16.23 16.45 -24.21
C THR A 254 14.89 17.08 -24.58
N ALA A 255 13.79 16.63 -23.97
CA ALA A 255 12.46 17.20 -24.16
C ALA A 255 12.36 18.63 -23.62
N MET A 256 12.94 18.89 -22.45
CA MET A 256 12.94 20.19 -21.79
C MET A 256 13.54 21.29 -22.67
N ARG A 257 14.57 20.98 -23.46
CA ARG A 257 15.20 21.94 -24.39
C ARG A 257 14.40 22.21 -25.67
N LYS A 258 13.41 21.37 -26.00
CA LYS A 258 12.64 21.42 -27.26
C LYS A 258 11.20 21.86 -27.10
N THR A 259 10.76 22.08 -25.87
CA THR A 259 9.39 22.46 -25.50
C THR A 259 9.42 23.82 -24.80
N TYR A 260 8.25 24.39 -24.43
CA TYR A 260 8.14 25.81 -24.07
C TYR A 260 7.30 26.11 -22.83
N GLY A 261 6.81 25.10 -22.11
CA GLY A 261 6.04 25.29 -20.88
C GLY A 261 6.85 25.96 -19.77
N ASP A 262 6.22 26.88 -19.03
CA ASP A 262 6.82 27.53 -17.85
C ASP A 262 7.05 26.51 -16.72
N LEU A 263 6.11 25.59 -16.57
CA LEU A 263 6.12 24.49 -15.62
C LEU A 263 6.08 23.15 -16.35
N ILE A 264 6.63 22.12 -15.70
CA ILE A 264 6.65 20.75 -16.23
C ILE A 264 6.06 19.82 -15.19
N LEU A 265 5.02 19.06 -15.57
CA LEU A 265 4.52 17.93 -14.79
C LEU A 265 5.21 16.65 -15.27
N ILE A 266 5.94 15.97 -14.40
CA ILE A 266 6.60 14.69 -14.71
C ILE A 266 5.77 13.55 -14.13
N LEU A 267 5.35 12.62 -14.98
CA LEU A 267 4.62 11.41 -14.63
C LEU A 267 5.34 10.20 -15.18
N ASP A 268 5.66 9.21 -14.36
CA ASP A 268 6.04 7.89 -14.88
C ASP A 268 4.90 7.33 -15.73
N CYS A 269 5.24 6.53 -16.75
CA CYS A 269 4.24 6.02 -17.69
C CYS A 269 3.18 5.10 -17.07
N ASP A 270 3.40 4.61 -15.85
CA ASP A 270 2.47 3.85 -15.04
C ASP A 270 1.78 4.66 -13.94
N HIS A 271 1.96 5.99 -13.88
CA HIS A 271 1.33 6.88 -12.90
C HIS A 271 0.20 7.72 -13.52
N ILE A 272 -1.01 7.17 -13.52
CA ILE A 272 -2.21 7.79 -14.09
C ILE A 272 -2.65 8.96 -13.21
N PRO A 273 -2.68 10.21 -13.71
CA PRO A 273 -3.05 11.36 -12.88
C PRO A 273 -4.58 11.51 -12.75
N THR A 274 -4.99 12.04 -11.61
CA THR A 274 -6.35 12.52 -11.34
C THR A 274 -6.62 13.84 -12.07
N ARG A 275 -7.89 14.10 -12.39
CA ARG A 275 -8.30 15.27 -13.19
C ARG A 275 -7.96 16.60 -12.52
N ASP A 276 -7.97 16.66 -11.19
CA ASP A 276 -7.75 17.88 -10.43
C ASP A 276 -6.27 18.15 -10.07
N PHE A 277 -5.33 17.38 -10.63
CA PHE A 277 -3.89 17.47 -10.30
C PHE A 277 -3.33 18.89 -10.40
N LEU A 278 -3.55 19.58 -11.53
CA LEU A 278 -3.01 20.94 -11.73
C LEU A 278 -3.75 22.00 -10.91
N GLN A 279 -5.06 21.82 -10.69
CA GLN A 279 -5.86 22.71 -9.83
C GLN A 279 -5.32 22.76 -8.40
N ASN A 280 -4.79 21.63 -7.90
CA ASN A 280 -4.26 21.52 -6.55
C ASN A 280 -2.75 21.80 -6.42
N THR A 281 -2.02 22.01 -7.53
CA THR A 281 -0.54 22.14 -7.48
C THR A 281 -0.03 23.48 -8.00
N ILE A 282 -0.66 24.04 -9.03
CA ILE A 282 -0.17 25.26 -9.70
C ILE A 282 -0.18 26.48 -8.77
N GLY A 283 -1.13 26.54 -7.84
CA GLY A 283 -1.26 27.65 -6.89
C GLY A 283 0.00 27.90 -6.05
N PHE A 284 0.79 26.86 -5.75
CA PHE A 284 2.02 27.00 -4.96
C PHE A 284 3.13 27.78 -5.68
N PHE A 285 3.15 27.78 -7.02
CA PHE A 285 4.16 28.48 -7.82
C PHE A 285 3.98 30.00 -7.87
N ARG A 286 2.91 30.52 -7.25
CA ARG A 286 2.74 31.95 -7.00
C ARG A 286 3.82 32.51 -6.08
N ASN A 287 4.39 31.67 -5.19
CA ASN A 287 5.64 32.00 -4.55
C ASN A 287 6.77 31.80 -5.58
N PRO A 288 7.47 32.87 -5.99
CA PRO A 288 8.51 32.77 -7.02
C PRO A 288 9.63 31.82 -6.59
N LYS A 289 9.92 31.67 -5.29
CA LYS A 289 10.99 30.79 -4.80
C LYS A 289 10.71 29.31 -4.97
N VAL A 290 9.45 28.91 -5.14
CA VAL A 290 9.07 27.50 -5.28
C VAL A 290 9.54 26.97 -6.64
N ALA A 291 10.43 25.99 -6.59
CA ALA A 291 10.97 25.27 -7.73
C ALA A 291 10.22 23.96 -8.01
N LEU A 292 9.62 23.36 -6.98
CA LEU A 292 9.10 22.00 -7.02
C LEU A 292 7.86 21.88 -6.12
N VAL A 293 6.84 21.20 -6.63
CA VAL A 293 5.70 20.68 -5.84
C VAL A 293 5.65 19.17 -6.04
N GLN A 294 5.84 18.41 -4.97
CA GLN A 294 5.77 16.94 -4.95
C GLN A 294 4.46 16.47 -4.32
N THR A 295 3.85 15.43 -4.88
CA THR A 295 2.65 14.76 -4.34
C THR A 295 2.96 13.30 -3.99
N PRO A 296 2.18 12.65 -3.11
CA PRO A 296 2.32 11.22 -2.81
C PRO A 296 2.32 10.32 -4.06
N HIS A 297 3.07 9.22 -4.01
CA HIS A 297 2.87 8.09 -4.91
C HIS A 297 1.97 7.07 -4.24
N TRP A 298 0.89 6.70 -4.92
CA TRP A 298 -0.01 5.66 -4.47
C TRP A 298 -0.11 4.58 -5.54
N PHE A 299 -0.12 3.33 -5.10
CA PHE A 299 -0.13 2.17 -5.98
C PHE A 299 -1.44 1.41 -5.79
N TYR A 300 -2.09 1.06 -6.90
CA TYR A 300 -3.39 0.39 -6.86
C TYR A 300 -3.29 -1.14 -6.83
N ASN A 301 -2.13 -1.70 -7.14
CA ASN A 301 -1.83 -3.12 -7.00
C ASN A 301 -1.01 -3.38 -5.73
N PRO A 302 -1.17 -4.57 -5.11
CA PRO A 302 -0.38 -4.95 -3.95
C PRO A 302 1.09 -5.12 -4.32
N ASP A 303 1.97 -4.67 -3.42
CA ASP A 303 3.40 -4.97 -3.50
C ASP A 303 3.67 -6.45 -3.14
N PRO A 304 4.90 -6.96 -3.33
CA PRO A 304 5.22 -8.35 -3.01
C PRO A 304 5.04 -8.69 -1.53
N PHE A 305 5.16 -7.74 -0.61
CA PHE A 305 4.96 -7.98 0.83
C PHE A 305 3.48 -8.20 1.13
N GLU A 306 2.61 -7.33 0.62
CA GLU A 306 1.17 -7.48 0.75
C GLU A 306 0.68 -8.78 0.11
N ARG A 307 1.12 -9.07 -1.11
CA ARG A 307 0.68 -10.26 -1.83
C ARG A 307 1.19 -11.54 -1.18
N ASN A 308 2.49 -11.63 -0.89
CA ASN A 308 3.09 -12.91 -0.50
C ASN A 308 2.89 -13.24 0.99
N LEU A 309 2.70 -12.22 1.83
CA LEU A 309 2.29 -12.37 3.24
C LEU A 309 0.76 -12.28 3.45
N LEU A 310 0.00 -12.17 2.35
CA LEU A 310 -1.46 -12.21 2.32
C LEU A 310 -2.08 -11.21 3.30
N THR A 311 -1.64 -9.95 3.23
CA THR A 311 -2.11 -8.92 4.17
C THR A 311 -3.47 -8.35 3.82
N ALA A 312 -3.89 -8.49 2.55
CA ALA A 312 -5.19 -8.06 2.03
C ALA A 312 -5.50 -6.60 2.35
N GLY A 313 -4.54 -5.70 2.10
CA GLY A 313 -4.65 -4.26 2.33
C GLY A 313 -4.69 -3.82 3.80
N LYS A 314 -4.70 -4.75 4.77
CA LYS A 314 -4.80 -4.42 6.21
C LYS A 314 -3.57 -3.71 6.74
N VAL A 315 -2.40 -4.04 6.19
CA VAL A 315 -1.11 -3.50 6.59
C VAL A 315 -0.72 -2.41 5.58
N PRO A 316 -0.28 -1.22 6.04
CA PRO A 316 0.23 -0.18 5.16
C PRO A 316 1.41 -0.65 4.31
N VAL A 317 1.46 -0.22 3.05
CA VAL A 317 2.59 -0.52 2.18
C VAL A 317 3.82 0.30 2.58
N GLY A 318 5.02 -0.21 2.28
CA GLY A 318 6.27 0.30 2.85
C GLY A 318 6.56 1.79 2.59
N ASN A 319 6.06 2.36 1.48
CA ASN A 319 6.26 3.76 1.12
C ASN A 319 5.28 4.74 1.81
N GLU A 320 4.23 4.27 2.48
CA GLU A 320 3.24 5.17 3.14
C GLU A 320 3.89 6.02 4.23
N LEU A 321 4.78 5.45 5.05
CA LEU A 321 5.53 6.21 6.06
C LEU A 321 6.28 7.40 5.45
N PHE A 322 6.93 7.17 4.31
CA PHE A 322 7.71 8.19 3.63
C PHE A 322 6.83 9.34 3.12
N TYR A 323 5.76 9.02 2.41
CA TYR A 323 4.89 10.04 1.83
C TYR A 323 4.01 10.73 2.87
N LYS A 324 3.35 9.99 3.75
CA LYS A 324 2.38 10.57 4.70
C LYS A 324 3.03 11.28 5.88
N VAL A 325 4.27 10.95 6.24
CA VAL A 325 4.94 11.52 7.42
C VAL A 325 6.26 12.18 7.07
N LEU A 326 7.23 11.44 6.52
CA LEU A 326 8.60 11.97 6.37
C LEU A 326 8.67 13.15 5.37
N GLN A 327 7.93 13.10 4.26
CA GLN A 327 7.88 14.22 3.32
C GLN A 327 7.22 15.48 3.90
N LYS A 328 6.21 15.34 4.76
CA LYS A 328 5.63 16.48 5.50
C LYS A 328 6.61 17.07 6.51
N GLY A 329 7.37 16.22 7.18
CA GLY A 329 8.46 16.63 8.07
C GLY A 329 9.58 17.35 7.33
N ASN A 330 9.97 16.83 6.16
CA ASN A 330 10.95 17.49 5.30
C ASN A 330 10.42 18.81 4.74
N ASP A 331 9.14 18.92 4.38
CA ASP A 331 8.52 20.16 3.91
C ASP A 331 8.50 21.26 4.99
N PHE A 332 8.39 20.88 6.27
CA PHE A 332 8.57 21.82 7.37
C PHE A 332 9.95 22.50 7.34
N TRP A 333 10.99 21.74 7.01
CA TRP A 333 12.37 22.19 6.91
C TRP A 333 12.80 22.68 5.51
N ASN A 334 11.86 22.86 4.57
CA ASN A 334 12.15 23.18 3.16
C ASN A 334 13.15 22.18 2.52
N ALA A 335 12.95 20.90 2.79
CA ALA A 335 13.80 19.80 2.34
C ALA A 335 12.98 18.68 1.66
N ALA A 336 11.70 18.90 1.36
CA ALA A 336 10.90 17.96 0.58
C ALA A 336 11.49 17.82 -0.83
N PHE A 337 11.78 16.60 -1.26
CA PHE A 337 12.50 16.36 -2.50
C PHE A 337 11.67 15.61 -3.52
N PHE A 338 12.07 15.75 -4.78
CA PHE A 338 11.46 15.15 -5.97
C PHE A 338 11.68 13.64 -5.94
N CYS A 339 10.61 12.89 -6.20
CA CYS A 339 10.60 11.42 -6.17
C CYS A 339 10.44 10.82 -7.58
N GLY A 340 10.86 11.54 -8.62
CA GLY A 340 10.92 11.03 -9.99
C GLY A 340 9.60 11.12 -10.76
N SER A 341 8.45 11.25 -10.09
CA SER A 341 7.13 11.38 -10.70
C SER A 341 6.15 12.10 -9.79
N ALA A 342 4.96 12.43 -10.31
CA ALA A 342 3.87 13.07 -9.59
C ALA A 342 4.35 14.40 -8.98
N ALA A 343 5.06 15.17 -9.81
CA ALA A 343 5.66 16.42 -9.40
C ALA A 343 5.57 17.45 -10.52
N VAL A 344 5.31 18.69 -10.11
CA VAL A 344 5.43 19.85 -10.99
C VAL A 344 6.74 20.56 -10.66
N ILE A 345 7.49 20.95 -11.68
CA ILE A 345 8.75 21.68 -11.54
C ILE A 345 8.72 22.98 -12.34
N ARG A 346 9.42 24.00 -11.83
CA ARG A 346 9.70 25.23 -12.59
C ARG A 346 10.86 24.98 -13.53
N LYS A 347 10.60 25.06 -14.83
CA LYS A 347 11.56 24.71 -15.87
C LYS A 347 12.84 25.53 -15.78
N ASP A 348 12.72 26.85 -15.66
CA ASP A 348 13.86 27.77 -15.65
C ASP A 348 14.86 27.46 -14.52
N TYR A 349 14.35 27.04 -13.36
CA TYR A 349 15.21 26.74 -12.20
C TYR A 349 15.96 25.43 -12.39
N VAL A 350 15.31 24.44 -13.01
CA VAL A 350 15.97 23.18 -13.35
C VAL A 350 17.00 23.38 -14.47
N LEU A 351 16.75 24.26 -15.44
CA LEU A 351 17.74 24.59 -16.47
C LEU A 351 18.98 25.29 -15.89
N GLN A 352 18.85 26.10 -14.84
CA GLN A 352 19.99 26.76 -14.18
C GLN A 352 20.97 25.76 -13.54
N ILE A 353 20.50 24.59 -13.11
CA ILE A 353 21.35 23.51 -12.57
C ILE A 353 21.81 22.51 -13.63
N GLY A 354 21.58 22.80 -14.92
CA GLY A 354 21.97 21.97 -16.05
C GLY A 354 20.91 20.96 -16.51
N GLY A 355 19.70 20.99 -15.94
CA GLY A 355 18.64 20.02 -16.15
C GLY A 355 18.42 19.11 -14.93
N ILE A 356 17.63 18.06 -15.12
CA ILE A 356 17.57 16.92 -14.20
C ILE A 356 18.98 16.33 -14.06
N ALA A 357 19.42 16.08 -12.83
CA ALA A 357 20.76 15.56 -12.53
C ALA A 357 21.04 14.23 -13.25
N THR A 358 22.30 13.93 -13.56
CA THR A 358 22.67 12.76 -14.38
C THR A 358 23.82 11.94 -13.82
N GLU A 359 24.42 12.42 -12.73
CA GLU A 359 25.61 11.86 -12.09
C GLU A 359 25.31 10.67 -11.19
N THR A 360 24.07 10.58 -10.70
CA THR A 360 23.58 9.52 -9.82
C THR A 360 22.39 8.81 -10.42
N VAL A 361 22.10 7.60 -9.95
CA VAL A 361 20.93 6.82 -10.42
C VAL A 361 19.61 7.19 -9.76
N THR A 362 19.65 8.12 -8.82
CA THR A 362 18.48 8.78 -8.19
C THR A 362 18.54 10.24 -8.59
N GLU A 363 18.36 10.49 -9.89
CA GLU A 363 18.43 11.82 -10.48
C GLU A 363 17.48 12.82 -9.83
N ASP A 364 16.37 12.30 -9.31
CA ASP A 364 15.25 13.02 -8.76
C ASP A 364 15.62 13.75 -7.47
N CYS A 365 16.04 12.99 -6.45
CA CYS A 365 16.51 13.52 -5.18
C CYS A 365 17.72 14.44 -5.39
N HIS A 366 18.64 14.06 -6.29
CA HIS A 366 19.83 14.85 -6.59
C HIS A 366 19.48 16.21 -7.25
N THR A 367 18.45 16.24 -8.09
CA THR A 367 17.92 17.50 -8.67
C THR A 367 17.40 18.43 -7.58
N SER A 368 16.59 17.93 -6.65
CA SER A 368 16.10 18.75 -5.52
C SER A 368 17.23 19.26 -4.64
N PHE A 369 18.23 18.42 -4.37
CA PHE A 369 19.41 18.82 -3.60
C PHE A 369 20.11 20.03 -4.23
N ARG A 370 20.30 20.01 -5.55
CA ARG A 370 20.91 21.12 -6.29
C ARG A 370 20.05 22.38 -6.27
N LEU A 371 18.74 22.25 -6.46
CA LEU A 371 17.80 23.38 -6.38
C LEU A 371 17.82 24.03 -5.00
N HIS A 372 17.76 23.23 -3.93
CA HIS A 372 17.87 23.74 -2.56
C HIS A 372 19.23 24.36 -2.26
N SER A 373 20.32 23.82 -2.82
CA SER A 373 21.66 24.42 -2.70
C SER A 373 21.81 25.74 -3.47
N LEU A 374 20.88 26.10 -4.36
CA LEU A 374 20.79 27.44 -4.94
C LEU A 374 19.85 28.37 -4.16
N GLY A 375 19.22 27.89 -3.09
CA GLY A 375 18.31 28.67 -2.24
C GLY A 375 16.85 28.65 -2.69
N TYR A 376 16.49 27.80 -3.65
CA TYR A 376 15.09 27.59 -4.02
C TYR A 376 14.32 26.80 -2.95
N GLU A 377 12.99 26.88 -3.01
CA GLU A 377 12.08 26.21 -2.09
C GLU A 377 11.35 25.06 -2.79
N SER A 378 10.92 24.08 -2.00
CA SER A 378 10.02 23.02 -2.45
C SER A 378 8.78 22.93 -1.58
N VAL A 379 7.76 22.27 -2.11
CA VAL A 379 6.48 22.04 -1.45
C VAL A 379 6.15 20.56 -1.54
N TYR A 380 5.75 19.99 -0.41
CA TYR A 380 5.04 18.70 -0.40
C TYR A 380 3.54 18.93 -0.16
N TYR A 381 2.70 18.33 -1.01
CA TYR A 381 1.25 18.38 -0.84
C TYR A 381 0.67 16.98 -0.73
N ASP A 382 0.22 16.60 0.47
CA ASP A 382 -0.28 15.25 0.80
C ASP A 382 -1.72 15.01 0.29
N LYS A 383 -1.88 15.04 -1.03
CA LYS A 383 -3.08 14.55 -1.71
C LYS A 383 -2.66 13.51 -2.73
N ILE A 384 -3.21 12.31 -2.62
CA ILE A 384 -3.01 11.25 -3.61
C ILE A 384 -3.70 11.70 -4.89
N MET A 385 -2.89 11.98 -5.92
CA MET A 385 -3.37 12.47 -7.21
C MET A 385 -2.85 11.66 -8.39
N VAL A 386 -2.18 10.52 -8.12
CA VAL A 386 -1.75 9.55 -9.13
C VAL A 386 -2.10 8.13 -8.68
N ALA A 387 -2.50 7.30 -9.64
CA ALA A 387 -2.69 5.86 -9.49
C ALA A 387 -1.57 5.12 -10.20
N GLY A 388 -0.69 4.48 -9.42
CA GLY A 388 0.53 3.83 -9.91
C GLY A 388 0.53 2.31 -9.87
N LEU A 389 1.54 1.71 -10.51
CA LEU A 389 1.85 0.29 -10.40
C LEU A 389 3.08 0.02 -9.51
N ALA A 390 2.90 -0.75 -8.44
CA ALA A 390 3.97 -1.33 -7.64
C ALA A 390 4.62 -2.51 -8.38
N PRO A 391 5.89 -2.86 -8.09
CA PRO A 391 6.54 -4.02 -8.68
C PRO A 391 5.77 -5.31 -8.36
N GLU A 392 5.44 -6.09 -9.39
CA GLU A 392 4.71 -7.33 -9.16
C GLU A 392 5.62 -8.42 -8.59
N LYS A 393 6.89 -8.55 -8.95
CA LYS A 393 7.77 -9.62 -8.42
C LYS A 393 8.66 -9.13 -7.29
N PHE A 394 9.01 -10.01 -6.36
CA PHE A 394 9.98 -9.72 -5.31
C PHE A 394 11.35 -9.33 -5.91
N SER A 395 11.82 -10.04 -6.93
CA SER A 395 13.06 -9.69 -7.64
C SER A 395 13.04 -8.29 -8.26
N ALA A 396 11.88 -7.86 -8.80
CA ALA A 396 11.70 -6.53 -9.35
C ALA A 396 11.70 -5.46 -8.24
N TYR A 397 11.05 -5.74 -7.11
CA TYR A 397 11.11 -4.89 -5.92
C TYR A 397 12.55 -4.74 -5.40
N VAL A 398 13.29 -5.85 -5.29
CA VAL A 398 14.70 -5.85 -4.89
C VAL A 398 15.53 -4.98 -5.84
N GLY A 399 15.34 -5.13 -7.15
CA GLY A 399 16.03 -4.32 -8.16
C GLY A 399 15.73 -2.81 -8.06
N GLN A 400 14.50 -2.44 -7.70
CA GLN A 400 14.13 -1.05 -7.45
C GLN A 400 14.80 -0.49 -6.19
N GLN A 401 14.68 -1.20 -5.06
CA GLN A 401 15.25 -0.77 -3.78
C GLN A 401 16.78 -0.68 -3.81
N VAL A 402 17.46 -1.63 -4.48
CA VAL A 402 18.92 -1.60 -4.67
C VAL A 402 19.35 -0.36 -5.45
N ARG A 403 18.57 0.07 -6.45
CA ARG A 403 18.86 1.28 -7.22
C ARG A 403 18.76 2.52 -6.35
N TRP A 404 17.71 2.63 -5.53
CA TRP A 404 17.53 3.74 -4.60
C TRP A 404 18.64 3.78 -3.55
N ALA A 405 18.97 2.63 -2.95
CA ALA A 405 20.06 2.48 -2.00
C ALA A 405 21.40 2.96 -2.59
N ARG A 406 21.71 2.54 -3.83
CA ARG A 406 22.91 2.99 -4.53
C ARG A 406 22.90 4.50 -4.78
N GLY A 407 21.82 5.03 -5.34
CA GLY A 407 21.74 6.45 -5.69
C GLY A 407 21.88 7.36 -4.48
N MET A 408 21.21 7.01 -3.38
CA MET A 408 21.32 7.74 -2.11
C MET A 408 22.76 7.71 -1.55
N ALA A 409 23.43 6.55 -1.59
CA ALA A 409 24.83 6.44 -1.19
C ALA A 409 25.79 7.21 -2.13
N GLN A 410 25.50 7.26 -3.44
CA GLN A 410 26.24 8.08 -4.40
C GLN A 410 26.11 9.57 -4.07
N ILE A 411 24.90 10.06 -3.77
CA ILE A 411 24.68 11.46 -3.35
C ILE A 411 25.45 11.75 -2.06
N LEU A 412 25.37 10.87 -1.06
CA LEU A 412 26.12 11.03 0.20
C LEU A 412 27.63 11.19 -0.08
N ARG A 413 28.18 10.33 -0.95
CA ARG A 413 29.60 10.30 -1.28
C ARG A 413 30.06 11.50 -2.11
N LEU A 414 29.27 11.90 -3.11
CA LEU A 414 29.63 12.95 -4.05
C LEU A 414 29.40 14.35 -3.47
N GLU A 415 28.25 14.56 -2.83
CA GLU A 415 27.82 15.88 -2.38
C GLU A 415 28.19 16.16 -0.92
N ASN A 416 28.25 15.11 -0.08
CA ASN A 416 28.45 15.21 1.38
C ASN A 416 27.58 16.30 2.03
N PRO A 417 26.26 16.06 2.18
CA PRO A 417 25.30 17.06 2.65
C PRO A 417 25.68 17.74 3.96
N LEU A 418 26.33 17.02 4.90
CA LEU A 418 26.67 17.56 6.21
C LEU A 418 27.85 18.53 6.16
N LEU A 419 28.97 18.12 5.57
CA LEU A 419 30.26 18.78 5.79
C LEU A 419 30.73 19.63 4.60
N ASN A 420 30.09 19.52 3.43
CA ASN A 420 30.54 20.27 2.27
C ASN A 420 30.25 21.78 2.42
N PRO A 421 31.29 22.64 2.50
CA PRO A 421 31.12 24.07 2.74
C PRO A 421 30.64 24.84 1.49
N ARG A 422 30.72 24.23 0.31
CA ARG A 422 30.31 24.87 -0.96
C ARG A 422 28.78 24.89 -1.13
N LEU A 423 28.06 24.06 -0.38
CA LEU A 423 26.61 23.96 -0.44
C LEU A 423 25.97 25.12 0.33
N ARG A 424 24.98 25.79 -0.26
CA ARG A 424 24.18 26.82 0.42
C ARG A 424 22.91 26.24 1.05
N LEU A 425 23.08 25.14 1.77
CA LEU A 425 22.00 24.48 2.51
C LEU A 425 21.98 24.98 3.96
N SER A 426 20.77 25.24 4.47
CA SER A 426 20.56 25.46 5.90
C SER A 426 20.86 24.19 6.71
N ILE A 427 21.19 24.35 8.00
CA ILE A 427 21.47 23.20 8.88
C ILE A 427 20.32 22.17 8.87
N PRO A 428 19.03 22.56 8.98
CA PRO A 428 17.92 21.62 8.86
C PRO A 428 17.90 20.85 7.53
N GLN A 429 18.11 21.54 6.40
CA GLN A 429 18.17 20.87 5.10
C GLN A 429 19.33 19.87 5.02
N ARG A 430 20.50 20.21 5.58
CA ARG A 430 21.64 19.30 5.65
C ARG A 430 21.31 18.04 6.44
N LEU A 431 20.61 18.16 7.57
CA LEU A 431 20.18 17.02 8.37
C LEU A 431 19.12 16.17 7.66
N CYS A 432 18.14 16.79 6.99
CA CYS A 432 17.13 16.07 6.19
C CYS A 432 17.76 15.30 5.03
N TYR A 433 18.65 15.91 4.26
CA TYR A 433 19.35 15.23 3.17
C TYR A 433 20.33 14.17 3.67
N PHE A 434 21.00 14.42 4.80
CA PHE A 434 21.83 13.40 5.43
C PHE A 434 20.98 12.19 5.85
N SER A 435 19.84 12.42 6.52
CA SER A 435 18.88 11.37 6.87
C SER A 435 18.47 10.55 5.65
N ALA A 436 18.02 11.20 4.58
CA ALA A 436 17.61 10.52 3.35
C ALA A 436 18.74 9.70 2.72
N THR A 437 19.95 10.27 2.66
CA THR A 437 21.09 9.63 1.98
C THR A 437 21.77 8.55 2.83
N SER A 438 21.69 8.64 4.16
CA SER A 438 22.18 7.61 5.08
C SER A 438 21.18 6.51 5.38
N HIS A 439 19.89 6.67 5.05
CA HIS A 439 18.83 5.74 5.45
C HIS A 439 19.06 4.28 4.99
N PHE A 440 19.55 4.08 3.77
CA PHE A 440 19.70 2.76 3.16
C PHE A 440 20.88 1.92 3.71
N PHE A 441 21.66 2.46 4.65
CA PHE A 441 22.76 1.73 5.29
C PHE A 441 22.29 0.76 6.38
N TYR A 442 20.97 0.56 6.54
CA TYR A 442 20.38 -0.38 7.50
C TYR A 442 20.78 -1.85 7.28
N GLY A 443 21.34 -2.19 6.11
CA GLY A 443 21.76 -3.56 5.82
C GLY A 443 22.78 -4.12 6.81
N PHE A 444 23.79 -3.32 7.18
CA PHE A 444 24.80 -3.70 8.18
C PHE A 444 24.21 -3.92 9.58
N PRO A 445 23.52 -2.96 10.23
CA PRO A 445 23.00 -3.14 11.57
C PRO A 445 21.95 -4.26 11.64
N ARG A 446 21.09 -4.38 10.63
CA ARG A 446 20.04 -5.41 10.62
C ARG A 446 20.62 -6.83 10.59
N LEU A 447 21.68 -7.06 9.82
CA LEU A 447 22.41 -8.34 9.83
C LEU A 447 23.19 -8.53 11.15
N MET A 448 23.82 -7.48 11.67
CA MET A 448 24.56 -7.56 12.93
C MET A 448 23.64 -7.95 14.10
N TYR A 449 22.43 -7.43 14.18
CA TYR A 449 21.46 -7.79 15.22
C TYR A 449 20.99 -9.24 15.15
N ALA A 450 20.98 -9.86 13.97
CA ALA A 450 20.71 -11.30 13.82
C ALA A 450 21.95 -12.15 14.14
N ILE A 451 23.14 -11.69 13.77
CA ILE A 451 24.39 -12.44 13.90
C ILE A 451 24.95 -12.39 15.32
N ALA A 452 24.92 -11.24 16.00
CA ALA A 452 25.55 -11.06 17.32
C ALA A 452 25.08 -12.09 18.38
N PRO A 453 23.77 -12.31 18.63
CA PRO A 453 23.34 -13.33 19.59
C PRO A 453 23.60 -14.76 19.09
N THR A 454 23.59 -14.97 17.77
CA THR A 454 23.94 -16.26 17.15
C THR A 454 25.40 -16.64 17.40
N LEU A 455 26.32 -15.68 17.35
CA LEU A 455 27.74 -15.90 17.60
C LEU A 455 28.01 -16.38 19.03
N PHE A 456 27.28 -15.82 20.01
CA PHE A 456 27.36 -16.28 21.39
C PHE A 456 26.85 -17.72 21.53
N LEU A 457 25.62 -18.00 21.07
CA LEU A 457 24.99 -19.31 21.26
C LEU A 457 25.67 -20.45 20.49
N LEU A 458 26.32 -20.18 19.35
CA LEU A 458 26.99 -21.21 18.56
C LEU A 458 28.49 -21.34 18.86
N PHE A 459 29.18 -20.23 19.17
CA PHE A 459 30.64 -20.20 19.24
C PHE A 459 31.19 -19.66 20.56
N GLY A 460 30.34 -19.22 21.49
CA GLY A 460 30.76 -18.61 22.75
C GLY A 460 31.45 -17.25 22.59
N ILE A 461 31.37 -16.63 21.40
CA ILE A 461 31.91 -15.29 21.16
C ILE A 461 31.01 -14.31 21.89
N ASN A 462 31.60 -13.44 22.71
CA ASN A 462 30.86 -12.57 23.62
C ASN A 462 31.09 -11.09 23.29
N PRO A 463 30.21 -10.44 22.51
CA PRO A 463 30.36 -9.02 22.15
C PRO A 463 30.01 -8.04 23.29
N ILE A 464 29.37 -8.48 24.37
CA ILE A 464 28.83 -7.60 25.43
C ILE A 464 29.19 -8.18 26.81
N ARG A 465 30.00 -7.46 27.59
CA ARG A 465 30.23 -7.85 28.99
C ARG A 465 28.92 -7.70 29.77
N GLY A 466 28.53 -8.75 30.50
CA GLY A 466 27.27 -8.74 31.26
C GLY A 466 26.01 -8.92 30.41
N LEU A 467 25.98 -9.92 29.53
CA LEU A 467 24.83 -10.33 28.68
C LEU A 467 23.55 -10.74 29.45
N GLY A 468 23.45 -10.46 30.74
CA GLY A 468 22.33 -10.83 31.58
C GLY A 468 21.20 -9.80 31.61
N LEU A 469 20.37 -9.90 32.65
CA LEU A 469 19.16 -9.10 32.83
C LEU A 469 19.43 -7.59 32.98
N GLU A 470 20.63 -7.21 33.42
CA GLU A 470 21.03 -5.81 33.52
C GLU A 470 21.01 -5.10 32.17
N THR A 471 21.54 -5.73 31.13
CA THR A 471 21.56 -5.12 29.79
C THR A 471 20.14 -4.88 29.28
N LEU A 472 19.19 -5.77 29.57
CA LEU A 472 17.77 -5.57 29.26
C LEU A 472 17.16 -4.40 30.04
N ALA A 473 17.55 -4.20 31.31
CA ALA A 473 17.06 -3.08 32.12
C ALA A 473 17.48 -1.70 31.57
N TYR A 474 18.58 -1.62 30.82
CA TYR A 474 18.99 -0.41 30.09
C TYR A 474 18.41 -0.34 28.66
N ALA A 475 18.35 -1.47 27.95
CA ALA A 475 17.90 -1.52 26.56
C ALA A 475 16.38 -1.34 26.39
N MET A 476 15.58 -1.99 27.25
CA MET A 476 14.12 -2.04 27.09
C MET A 476 13.45 -0.65 27.17
N PRO A 477 13.78 0.25 28.12
CA PRO A 477 13.20 1.58 28.14
C PRO A 477 13.46 2.36 26.85
N HIS A 478 14.68 2.26 26.31
CA HIS A 478 15.05 2.88 25.04
C HIS A 478 14.17 2.35 23.89
N ILE A 479 14.06 1.03 23.75
CA ILE A 479 13.28 0.38 22.68
C ILE A 479 11.79 0.72 22.77
N PHE A 480 11.19 0.59 23.96
CA PHE A 480 9.76 0.85 24.14
C PHE A 480 9.42 2.32 23.98
N LEU A 481 10.18 3.24 24.59
CA LEU A 481 9.90 4.67 24.47
C LEU A 481 10.11 5.19 23.04
N SER A 482 11.11 4.68 22.31
CA SER A 482 11.29 5.03 20.90
C SER A 482 10.13 4.54 20.04
N THR A 483 9.64 3.31 20.29
CA THR A 483 8.45 2.76 19.62
C THR A 483 7.20 3.59 19.96
N TYR A 484 6.99 3.94 21.22
CA TYR A 484 5.84 4.75 21.65
C TYR A 484 5.88 6.18 21.06
N ALA A 485 7.05 6.82 21.02
CA ALA A 485 7.21 8.12 20.40
C ALA A 485 6.86 8.09 18.90
N ASN A 486 7.34 7.06 18.20
CA ASN A 486 7.05 6.84 16.79
C ASN A 486 5.58 6.48 16.55
N HIS A 487 4.95 5.70 17.43
CA HIS A 487 3.54 5.28 17.31
C HIS A 487 2.59 6.48 17.21
N ILE A 488 2.80 7.53 18.01
CA ILE A 488 1.94 8.74 17.99
C ILE A 488 1.83 9.31 16.57
N THR A 489 2.93 9.33 15.83
CA THR A 489 3.01 9.91 14.48
C THR A 489 2.76 8.88 13.38
N TYR A 490 3.13 7.61 13.58
CA TYR A 490 3.18 6.59 12.53
C TYR A 490 2.03 5.59 12.54
N LYS A 491 1.20 5.55 13.59
CA LYS A 491 0.18 4.51 13.85
C LYS A 491 -0.74 4.14 12.69
N ASN A 492 -0.97 5.03 11.72
CA ASN A 492 -1.85 4.77 10.57
C ASN A 492 -1.10 4.32 9.30
N VAL A 493 0.23 4.44 9.27
CA VAL A 493 1.05 4.33 8.05
C VAL A 493 2.24 3.38 8.21
N ARG A 494 2.51 2.93 9.44
CA ARG A 494 3.58 1.98 9.76
C ARG A 494 3.14 1.11 10.92
N PHE A 495 3.01 -0.18 10.66
CA PHE A 495 2.67 -1.14 11.70
C PHE A 495 3.91 -1.72 12.35
N SER A 496 3.81 -2.08 13.62
CA SER A 496 4.92 -2.60 14.42
C SER A 496 5.53 -3.84 13.80
N PHE A 497 6.86 -3.96 13.87
CA PHE A 497 7.68 -5.07 13.36
C PHE A 497 7.73 -5.24 11.84
N TRP A 498 6.86 -4.57 11.08
CA TRP A 498 6.86 -4.66 9.63
C TRP A 498 8.11 -4.03 9.02
N ASN A 499 8.63 -2.94 9.60
CA ASN A 499 9.90 -2.36 9.14
C ASN A 499 11.03 -3.38 9.16
N GLU A 500 11.11 -4.16 10.23
CA GLU A 500 12.14 -5.16 10.43
C GLU A 500 12.07 -6.20 9.30
N ILE A 501 10.87 -6.59 8.88
CA ILE A 501 10.65 -7.51 7.76
C ILE A 501 11.11 -6.90 6.44
N TYR A 502 10.72 -5.65 6.14
CA TYR A 502 11.17 -4.92 4.96
C TYR A 502 12.70 -4.82 4.90
N GLU A 503 13.32 -4.44 6.02
CA GLU A 503 14.77 -4.29 6.12
C GLU A 503 15.50 -5.63 6.07
N PHE A 504 15.01 -6.70 6.73
CA PHE A 504 15.63 -8.02 6.64
C PHE A 504 15.61 -8.56 5.22
N ALA A 505 14.46 -8.46 4.53
CA ALA A 505 14.30 -8.91 3.15
C ALA A 505 15.29 -8.23 2.18
N MET A 506 15.71 -7.00 2.50
CA MET A 506 16.62 -6.18 1.69
C MET A 506 18.05 -6.08 2.23
N SER A 507 18.30 -6.55 3.45
CA SER A 507 19.47 -6.19 4.26
C SER A 507 20.80 -6.50 3.56
N PHE A 508 20.94 -7.67 2.97
CA PHE A 508 22.15 -8.09 2.29
C PHE A 508 22.43 -7.27 1.03
N GLN A 509 21.43 -7.12 0.17
CA GLN A 509 21.54 -6.42 -1.11
C GLN A 509 21.78 -4.91 -0.90
N ALA A 510 21.01 -4.29 0.00
CA ALA A 510 21.17 -2.89 0.36
C ALA A 510 22.53 -2.63 1.01
N GLY A 511 22.95 -3.48 1.96
CA GLY A 511 24.24 -3.36 2.64
C GLY A 511 25.43 -3.45 1.68
N LEU A 512 25.42 -4.42 0.76
CA LEU A 512 26.50 -4.59 -0.22
C LEU A 512 26.60 -3.38 -1.17
N VAL A 513 25.46 -2.93 -1.71
CA VAL A 513 25.46 -1.88 -2.75
C VAL A 513 25.76 -0.51 -2.17
N THR A 514 25.28 -0.20 -0.96
CA THR A 514 25.62 1.04 -0.26
C THR A 514 27.11 1.10 0.10
N LEU A 515 27.68 -0.01 0.58
CA LEU A 515 29.12 -0.13 0.85
C LEU A 515 29.97 0.10 -0.40
N LEU A 516 29.63 -0.58 -1.51
CA LEU A 516 30.35 -0.42 -2.78
C LEU A 516 30.27 1.02 -3.31
N ALA A 517 29.10 1.66 -3.21
CA ALA A 517 28.89 3.04 -3.65
C ALA A 517 29.72 4.05 -2.84
N LEU A 518 29.94 3.82 -1.54
CA LEU A 518 30.83 4.66 -0.73
C LEU A 518 32.29 4.52 -1.14
N ILE A 519 32.75 3.29 -1.43
CA ILE A 519 34.12 3.02 -1.86
C ILE A 519 34.36 3.65 -3.24
N ASN A 520 33.50 3.33 -4.20
CA ASN A 520 33.54 3.90 -5.53
C ASN A 520 32.11 3.99 -6.12
N PRO A 521 31.57 5.20 -6.35
CA PRO A 521 30.21 5.40 -6.81
C PRO A 521 29.94 4.83 -8.21
N LYS A 522 30.98 4.50 -8.99
CA LYS A 522 30.86 3.90 -10.31
C LYS A 522 30.74 2.37 -10.28
N LEU A 523 30.94 1.72 -9.13
CA LEU A 523 30.86 0.27 -9.02
C LEU A 523 29.40 -0.22 -8.98
N GLY A 524 29.13 -1.28 -9.74
CA GLY A 524 27.82 -1.90 -9.89
C GLY A 524 27.08 -1.44 -11.15
N SER A 525 26.54 -2.40 -11.91
CA SER A 525 25.71 -2.12 -13.09
C SER A 525 24.24 -1.97 -12.72
N PHE A 526 23.43 -1.49 -13.67
CA PHE A 526 21.99 -1.46 -13.54
C PHE A 526 21.36 -1.96 -14.83
N ASN A 527 20.42 -2.89 -14.71
CA ASN A 527 19.54 -3.31 -15.78
C ASN A 527 18.14 -2.79 -15.50
N VAL A 528 17.49 -2.28 -16.55
CA VAL A 528 16.08 -1.85 -16.50
C VAL A 528 15.25 -3.02 -16.01
N THR A 529 14.46 -2.77 -14.97
CA THR A 529 13.59 -3.77 -14.35
C THR A 529 12.38 -3.97 -15.26
N ASP A 530 12.06 -5.21 -15.61
CA ASP A 530 10.87 -5.50 -16.41
C ASP A 530 9.60 -5.14 -15.63
N LYS A 531 8.85 -4.14 -16.13
CA LYS A 531 7.51 -3.81 -15.63
C LYS A 531 6.49 -4.68 -16.35
N GLY A 532 5.56 -5.31 -15.61
CA GLY A 532 4.41 -6.04 -16.17
C GLY A 532 4.55 -7.56 -16.31
N ALA A 533 5.52 -8.21 -15.66
CA ALA A 533 5.61 -9.67 -15.65
C ALA A 533 4.77 -10.27 -14.49
N SER A 534 3.62 -10.87 -14.82
CA SER A 534 2.74 -11.47 -13.81
C SER A 534 3.26 -12.80 -13.25
N VAL A 535 2.92 -13.06 -11.98
CA VAL A 535 3.22 -14.33 -11.29
C VAL A 535 2.04 -15.27 -11.48
N THR A 536 2.18 -16.26 -12.37
CA THR A 536 1.11 -17.23 -12.67
C THR A 536 1.14 -18.48 -11.80
N LYS A 537 2.30 -18.81 -11.22
CA LYS A 537 2.52 -20.00 -10.38
C LYS A 537 3.32 -19.64 -9.13
N ARG A 538 3.16 -20.46 -8.09
CA ARG A 538 4.01 -20.37 -6.89
C ARG A 538 5.46 -20.65 -7.24
N SER A 539 6.36 -19.80 -6.79
CA SER A 539 7.80 -19.96 -6.97
C SER A 539 8.55 -19.28 -5.82
N PHE A 540 9.69 -19.83 -5.45
CA PHE A 540 10.58 -19.20 -4.48
C PHE A 540 11.76 -18.52 -5.19
N ASP A 541 11.98 -17.23 -4.94
CA ASP A 541 13.11 -16.48 -5.50
C ASP A 541 14.41 -16.78 -4.72
N TRP A 542 15.05 -17.89 -5.10
CA TRP A 542 16.33 -18.31 -4.53
C TRP A 542 17.46 -17.31 -4.74
N GLN A 543 17.47 -16.60 -5.86
CA GLN A 543 18.57 -15.70 -6.20
C GLN A 543 18.60 -14.52 -5.23
N SER A 544 17.44 -13.93 -4.95
CA SER A 544 17.31 -12.81 -4.00
C SER A 544 17.43 -13.28 -2.55
N ALA A 545 16.91 -14.44 -2.19
CA ALA A 545 16.81 -14.87 -0.78
C ALA A 545 18.04 -15.62 -0.23
N ARG A 546 18.97 -16.10 -1.06
CA ARG A 546 20.07 -17.01 -0.65
C ARG A 546 20.85 -16.60 0.60
N ALA A 547 21.21 -15.32 0.73
CA ALA A 547 22.00 -14.85 1.87
C ALA A 547 21.16 -14.85 3.15
N LEU A 548 19.89 -14.46 3.03
CA LEU A 548 18.95 -14.44 4.14
C LEU A 548 18.62 -15.87 4.62
N VAL A 549 18.57 -16.85 3.71
CA VAL A 549 18.41 -18.27 4.05
C VAL A 549 19.57 -18.73 4.94
N ILE A 550 20.82 -18.41 4.59
CA ILE A 550 22.00 -18.79 5.39
C ILE A 550 21.90 -18.20 6.80
N VAL A 551 21.61 -16.90 6.92
CA VAL A 551 21.44 -16.24 8.23
C VAL A 551 20.32 -16.89 9.04
N THR A 552 19.18 -17.18 8.40
CA THR A 552 18.03 -17.81 9.07
C THR A 552 18.36 -19.21 9.59
N VAL A 553 19.10 -20.00 8.82
CA VAL A 553 19.57 -21.33 9.24
C VAL A 553 20.50 -21.21 10.44
N LEU A 554 21.47 -20.29 10.41
CA LEU A 554 22.39 -20.07 11.54
C LEU A 554 21.64 -19.64 12.81
N VAL A 555 20.69 -18.71 12.70
CA VAL A 555 19.84 -18.29 13.83
C VAL A 555 19.01 -19.48 14.34
N GLY A 556 18.45 -20.30 13.44
CA GLY A 556 17.71 -21.51 13.81
C GLY A 556 18.57 -22.52 14.59
N LEU A 557 19.79 -22.79 14.13
CA LEU A 557 20.75 -23.66 14.83
C LEU A 557 21.11 -23.10 16.20
N SER A 558 21.22 -21.78 16.33
CA SER A 558 21.52 -21.13 17.61
C SER A 558 20.44 -21.36 18.68
N VAL A 559 19.17 -21.33 18.29
CA VAL A 559 18.04 -21.63 19.20
C VAL A 559 18.07 -23.10 19.62
N LEU A 560 18.42 -24.01 18.72
CA LEU A 560 18.55 -25.45 19.02
C LEU A 560 19.73 -25.75 19.96
N ALA A 561 20.74 -24.88 20.04
CA ALA A 561 21.87 -25.03 20.95
C ALA A 561 21.54 -24.66 22.40
N VAL A 562 20.46 -23.93 22.66
CA VAL A 562 20.11 -23.43 24.00
C VAL A 562 20.00 -24.52 25.07
N PRO A 563 19.32 -25.66 24.85
CA PRO A 563 19.24 -26.71 25.86
C PRO A 563 20.62 -27.26 26.25
N LEU A 564 21.56 -27.34 25.31
CA LEU A 564 22.92 -27.80 25.58
C LEU A 564 23.66 -26.82 26.51
N TRP A 565 23.52 -25.51 26.28
CA TRP A 565 24.08 -24.48 27.15
C TRP A 565 23.51 -24.55 28.56
N LEU A 566 22.19 -24.68 28.72
CA LEU A 566 21.57 -24.75 30.05
C LEU A 566 21.99 -25.99 30.85
N ILE A 567 22.36 -27.07 30.17
CA ILE A 567 22.84 -28.31 30.81
C ILE A 567 24.33 -28.23 31.14
N LEU A 568 25.15 -27.76 30.18
CA LEU A 568 26.62 -27.81 30.28
C LEU A 568 27.23 -26.59 30.99
N ARG A 569 26.54 -25.44 30.98
CA ARG A 569 26.99 -24.13 31.48
C ARG A 569 25.86 -23.39 32.21
N PRO A 570 25.33 -23.95 33.32
CA PRO A 570 24.27 -23.28 34.08
C PRO A 570 24.69 -21.90 34.61
N GLU A 571 25.98 -21.63 34.79
CA GLU A 571 26.52 -20.32 35.16
C GLU A 571 26.19 -19.21 34.16
N ASP A 572 26.02 -19.53 32.87
CA ASP A 572 25.76 -18.57 31.79
C ASP A 572 24.25 -18.40 31.50
N THR A 573 23.37 -18.93 32.36
CA THR A 573 21.92 -18.99 32.11
C THR A 573 21.32 -17.64 31.71
N GLU A 574 21.66 -16.55 32.40
CA GLU A 574 21.09 -15.23 32.07
C GLU A 574 21.49 -14.75 30.65
N ALA A 575 22.74 -14.97 30.27
CA ALA A 575 23.24 -14.63 28.94
C ALA A 575 22.60 -15.50 27.86
N VAL A 576 22.49 -16.80 28.12
CA VAL A 576 21.85 -17.75 27.22
C VAL A 576 20.39 -17.40 26.99
N LEU A 577 19.63 -17.07 28.04
CA LEU A 577 18.22 -16.69 27.93
C LEU A 577 18.03 -15.36 27.19
N THR A 578 18.89 -14.37 27.44
CA THR A 578 18.83 -13.07 26.75
C THR A 578 19.11 -13.23 25.26
N ASN A 579 20.15 -13.98 24.87
CA ASN A 579 20.45 -14.23 23.47
C ASN A 579 19.39 -15.13 22.81
N MET A 580 18.85 -16.12 23.53
CA MET A 580 17.73 -16.94 23.04
C MET A 580 16.53 -16.07 22.69
N PHE A 581 16.17 -15.11 23.56
CA PHE A 581 15.07 -14.18 23.29
C PHE A 581 15.28 -13.42 21.97
N TRP A 582 16.46 -12.85 21.76
CA TRP A 582 16.79 -12.14 20.53
C TRP A 582 16.83 -13.06 19.30
N CYS A 583 17.43 -14.24 19.40
CA CYS A 583 17.47 -15.21 18.31
C CYS A 583 16.06 -15.70 17.94
N PHE A 584 15.20 -15.98 18.91
CA PHE A 584 13.81 -16.37 18.65
C PHE A 584 13.03 -15.24 17.97
N PHE A 585 13.14 -14.02 18.50
CA PHE A 585 12.48 -12.85 17.91
C PHE A 585 12.95 -12.60 16.47
N ASN A 586 14.27 -12.62 16.24
CA ASN A 586 14.84 -12.48 14.90
C ASN A 586 14.41 -13.63 13.97
N LEU A 587 14.31 -14.87 14.47
CA LEU A 587 13.88 -16.01 13.67
C LEU A 587 12.46 -15.82 13.11
N VAL A 588 11.52 -15.31 13.90
CA VAL A 588 10.15 -15.01 13.46
C VAL A 588 10.15 -13.98 12.32
N LEU A 589 10.95 -12.92 12.46
CA LEU A 589 11.06 -11.85 11.47
C LEU A 589 11.77 -12.32 10.19
N LEU A 590 12.85 -13.09 10.33
CA LEU A 590 13.62 -13.66 9.22
C LEU A 590 12.79 -14.64 8.40
N ILE A 591 12.03 -15.53 9.05
CA ILE A 591 11.10 -16.44 8.36
C ILE A 591 10.06 -15.63 7.58
N SER A 592 9.49 -14.59 8.19
CA SER A 592 8.50 -13.74 7.51
C SER A 592 9.11 -12.99 6.32
N ALA A 593 10.34 -12.48 6.45
CA ALA A 593 11.07 -11.85 5.35
C ALA A 593 11.39 -12.85 4.22
N LEU A 594 11.75 -14.10 4.53
CA LEU A 594 11.92 -15.15 3.53
C LEU A 594 10.62 -15.51 2.82
N LEU A 595 9.49 -15.50 3.51
CA LEU A 595 8.18 -15.76 2.89
C LEU A 595 7.78 -14.68 1.88
N VAL A 596 8.35 -13.48 1.95
CA VAL A 596 8.17 -12.46 0.90
C VAL A 596 8.79 -12.93 -0.43
N ALA A 597 9.85 -13.73 -0.41
CA ALA A 597 10.42 -14.35 -1.60
C ALA A 597 9.62 -15.56 -2.11
N PHE A 598 8.61 -16.01 -1.35
CA PHE A 598 7.69 -17.08 -1.75
C PHE A 598 6.48 -16.50 -2.49
N GLU A 599 6.61 -16.40 -3.81
CA GLU A 599 5.67 -15.73 -4.70
C GLU A 599 4.30 -16.44 -4.70
N GLN A 600 3.24 -15.69 -4.40
CA GLN A 600 1.87 -16.16 -4.51
C GLN A 600 1.30 -15.88 -5.90
N PRO A 601 0.52 -16.81 -6.48
CA PRO A 601 -0.01 -16.66 -7.82
C PRO A 601 -1.08 -15.56 -7.85
N GLN A 602 -1.03 -14.71 -8.87
CA GLN A 602 -2.06 -13.73 -9.14
C GLN A 602 -3.15 -14.37 -10.00
N LEU A 603 -4.30 -14.67 -9.40
CA LEU A 603 -5.40 -15.38 -10.06
C LEU A 603 -6.25 -14.47 -10.97
N ARG A 604 -6.22 -13.15 -10.74
CA ARG A 604 -7.02 -12.17 -11.49
C ARG A 604 -6.19 -11.53 -12.58
N ARG A 605 -6.79 -11.32 -13.76
CA ARG A 605 -6.14 -10.63 -14.90
C ARG A 605 -5.95 -9.13 -14.67
N ALA A 606 -6.86 -8.50 -13.93
CA ALA A 606 -6.81 -7.09 -13.58
C ALA A 606 -7.01 -6.89 -12.07
N HIS A 607 -6.39 -5.85 -11.52
CA HIS A 607 -6.56 -5.47 -10.12
C HIS A 607 -7.94 -4.86 -9.90
N ARG A 608 -8.62 -5.29 -8.84
CA ARG A 608 -9.89 -4.71 -8.40
C ARG A 608 -9.62 -3.66 -7.35
N LEU A 609 -10.26 -2.51 -7.51
CA LEU A 609 -10.20 -1.38 -6.61
C LEU A 609 -11.49 -1.26 -5.83
N ASP A 610 -11.37 -0.98 -4.54
CA ASP A 610 -12.50 -0.69 -3.65
C ASP A 610 -13.01 0.74 -3.90
N ARG A 611 -13.56 0.97 -5.10
CA ARG A 611 -14.18 2.22 -5.54
C ARG A 611 -15.69 2.11 -5.44
N LYS A 612 -16.33 3.15 -4.91
CA LYS A 612 -17.79 3.34 -4.86
C LYS A 612 -18.23 4.30 -5.94
N LEU A 613 -18.44 3.77 -7.14
CA LEU A 613 -18.94 4.50 -8.30
C LEU A 613 -20.45 4.40 -8.36
N GLY A 614 -21.11 5.47 -8.81
CA GLY A 614 -22.53 5.39 -9.15
C GLY A 614 -22.70 4.51 -10.40
N THR A 615 -23.71 3.64 -10.39
CA THR A 615 -23.98 2.75 -11.52
C THR A 615 -25.41 2.79 -11.96
N ILE A 616 -25.64 2.73 -13.28
CA ILE A 616 -26.96 2.58 -13.88
C ILE A 616 -26.94 1.30 -14.71
N ILE A 617 -27.88 0.40 -14.43
CA ILE A 617 -28.13 -0.81 -15.19
C ILE A 617 -29.30 -0.52 -16.12
N TYR A 618 -29.10 -0.79 -17.41
CA TYR A 618 -30.14 -0.71 -18.44
C TYR A 618 -30.55 -2.11 -18.84
N SER A 619 -31.84 -2.42 -18.73
CA SER A 619 -32.41 -3.68 -19.22
C SER A 619 -33.89 -3.52 -19.52
N GLN A 620 -34.33 -4.05 -20.68
CA GLN A 620 -35.74 -4.07 -21.09
C GLN A 620 -36.44 -2.69 -21.03
N GLY A 621 -35.70 -1.60 -21.28
CA GLY A 621 -36.22 -0.23 -21.23
C GLY A 621 -36.43 0.34 -19.82
N GLN A 622 -35.95 -0.35 -18.78
CA GLN A 622 -35.93 0.13 -17.40
C GLN A 622 -34.50 0.44 -16.95
N GLU A 623 -34.40 1.36 -15.98
CA GLU A 623 -33.15 1.80 -15.38
C GLU A 623 -33.13 1.49 -13.89
N TRP A 624 -32.04 0.88 -13.43
CA TRP A 624 -31.82 0.65 -12.01
C TRP A 624 -30.51 1.24 -11.55
N ARG A 625 -30.55 1.89 -10.40
CA ARG A 625 -29.39 2.54 -9.81
C ARG A 625 -28.76 1.67 -8.74
N GLY A 626 -27.45 1.68 -8.70
CA GLY A 626 -26.65 0.97 -7.71
C GLY A 626 -25.34 1.70 -7.45
N GLN A 627 -24.48 1.04 -6.68
CA GLN A 627 -23.10 1.50 -6.46
C GLN A 627 -22.13 0.33 -6.55
N THR A 628 -20.94 0.57 -7.10
CA THR A 628 -19.89 -0.46 -7.04
C THR A 628 -19.40 -0.64 -5.60
N ILE A 629 -19.11 -1.88 -5.22
CA ILE A 629 -18.29 -2.22 -4.03
C ILE A 629 -16.82 -2.21 -4.44
N ASN A 630 -16.53 -2.85 -5.57
CA ASN A 630 -15.23 -2.80 -6.23
C ASN A 630 -15.38 -2.89 -7.75
N VAL A 631 -14.36 -2.45 -8.47
CA VAL A 631 -14.31 -2.42 -9.93
C VAL A 631 -12.88 -2.67 -10.44
N SER A 632 -12.77 -3.34 -11.58
CA SER A 632 -11.55 -3.49 -12.39
C SER A 632 -11.86 -3.21 -13.85
N GLU A 633 -10.83 -3.20 -14.68
CA GLU A 633 -10.95 -3.09 -16.15
C GLU A 633 -11.75 -4.25 -16.78
N THR A 634 -11.90 -5.37 -16.06
CA THR A 634 -12.55 -6.60 -16.55
C THR A 634 -13.92 -6.87 -15.95
N GLY A 635 -14.36 -6.13 -14.93
CA GLY A 635 -15.62 -6.42 -14.24
C GLY A 635 -15.79 -5.66 -12.93
N CYS A 636 -16.93 -5.82 -12.28
CA CYS A 636 -17.22 -5.14 -11.01
C CYS A 636 -18.07 -5.98 -10.07
N GLN A 637 -18.19 -5.53 -8.82
CA GLN A 637 -19.23 -5.95 -7.90
C GLN A 637 -20.12 -4.74 -7.61
N LEU A 638 -21.43 -4.91 -7.76
CA LEU A 638 -22.45 -3.90 -7.52
C LEU A 638 -23.23 -4.24 -6.26
N LEU A 639 -23.56 -3.21 -5.49
CA LEU A 639 -24.56 -3.22 -4.44
C LEU A 639 -25.84 -2.58 -4.99
N LEU A 640 -26.96 -3.30 -4.85
CA LEU A 640 -28.31 -2.86 -5.22
C LEU A 640 -29.21 -2.94 -3.99
N ASP A 641 -30.12 -1.97 -3.84
CA ASP A 641 -31.05 -1.88 -2.71
C ASP A 641 -32.37 -2.64 -2.94
N SER A 642 -32.47 -3.39 -4.03
CA SER A 642 -33.59 -4.28 -4.31
C SER A 642 -33.13 -5.48 -5.13
N TRP A 643 -33.77 -6.64 -4.90
CA TRP A 643 -33.65 -7.77 -5.81
C TRP A 643 -34.30 -7.44 -7.16
N LEU A 644 -33.52 -7.54 -8.24
CA LEU A 644 -33.97 -7.26 -9.59
C LEU A 644 -34.00 -8.55 -10.41
N ASN A 645 -35.08 -8.74 -11.16
CA ASN A 645 -35.17 -9.82 -12.15
C ASN A 645 -34.50 -9.36 -13.46
N LEU A 646 -33.17 -9.40 -13.51
CA LEU A 646 -32.37 -8.97 -14.66
C LEU A 646 -31.97 -10.17 -15.54
N PRO A 647 -31.84 -9.99 -16.87
CA PRO A 647 -31.24 -10.98 -17.76
C PRO A 647 -29.75 -11.18 -17.45
N ASP A 648 -29.17 -12.27 -17.94
CA ASP A 648 -27.75 -12.59 -17.73
C ASP A 648 -26.79 -11.54 -18.29
N GLU A 649 -27.18 -10.90 -19.39
CA GLU A 649 -26.40 -9.85 -20.05
C GLU A 649 -27.14 -8.53 -19.90
N ILE A 650 -26.41 -7.54 -19.39
CA ILE A 650 -26.92 -6.22 -19.07
C ILE A 650 -26.01 -5.16 -19.65
N GLU A 651 -26.61 -4.00 -19.94
CA GLU A 651 -25.86 -2.79 -20.24
C GLU A 651 -25.63 -2.03 -18.93
N LEU A 652 -24.39 -1.66 -18.68
CA LEU A 652 -23.96 -1.02 -17.45
C LEU A 652 -23.27 0.31 -17.76
N GLU A 653 -23.72 1.36 -17.09
CA GLU A 653 -23.03 2.65 -17.06
C GLU A 653 -22.39 2.87 -15.69
N LEU A 654 -21.09 3.16 -15.70
CA LEU A 654 -20.32 3.55 -14.52
C LEU A 654 -20.07 5.06 -14.54
N ILE A 655 -20.29 5.72 -13.40
CA ILE A 655 -20.21 7.17 -13.26
C ILE A 655 -19.11 7.51 -12.24
N GLY A 656 -18.11 8.28 -12.69
CA GLY A 656 -17.01 8.80 -11.86
C GLY A 656 -17.39 10.02 -11.01
N ASP A 657 -16.46 10.47 -10.17
CA ASP A 657 -16.74 11.42 -9.08
C ASP A 657 -17.05 12.86 -9.56
N TYR A 658 -16.58 13.21 -10.75
CA TYR A 658 -16.84 14.46 -11.49
C TYR A 658 -17.71 14.22 -12.73
N GLY A 659 -18.36 13.06 -12.84
CA GLY A 659 -19.41 12.77 -13.83
C GLY A 659 -18.93 12.19 -15.16
N THR A 660 -17.67 11.77 -15.29
CA THR A 660 -17.22 10.97 -16.44
C THR A 660 -17.98 9.65 -16.46
N ARG A 661 -18.39 9.19 -17.65
CA ARG A 661 -19.24 8.00 -17.83
C ARG A 661 -18.54 6.96 -18.69
N ALA A 662 -18.71 5.69 -18.34
CA ALA A 662 -18.25 4.55 -19.12
C ALA A 662 -19.40 3.56 -19.31
N PHE A 663 -19.77 3.31 -20.56
CA PHE A 663 -20.81 2.33 -20.92
C PHE A 663 -20.14 1.01 -21.30
N VAL A 664 -20.53 -0.09 -20.65
CA VAL A 664 -19.98 -1.42 -20.90
C VAL A 664 -21.10 -2.46 -20.90
N ASN A 665 -20.94 -3.49 -21.73
CA ASN A 665 -21.80 -4.66 -21.68
C ASN A 665 -21.23 -5.63 -20.65
N GLY A 666 -22.08 -6.17 -19.79
CA GLY A 666 -21.67 -7.02 -18.69
C GLY A 666 -22.49 -8.30 -18.60
N ARG A 667 -21.86 -9.38 -18.15
CA ARG A 667 -22.52 -10.64 -17.79
C ARG A 667 -22.56 -10.83 -16.29
N ILE A 668 -23.73 -11.13 -15.75
CA ILE A 668 -23.92 -11.45 -14.34
C ILE A 668 -23.34 -12.85 -14.08
N ILE A 669 -22.30 -12.93 -13.25
CA ILE A 669 -21.64 -14.20 -12.88
C ILE A 669 -22.19 -14.74 -11.55
N ARG A 670 -22.53 -13.84 -10.63
CA ARG A 670 -22.95 -14.22 -9.28
C ARG A 670 -23.84 -13.16 -8.68
N VAL A 671 -24.84 -13.59 -7.92
CA VAL A 671 -25.65 -12.71 -7.09
C VAL A 671 -25.70 -13.29 -5.68
N THR A 672 -25.53 -12.44 -4.68
CA THR A 672 -25.51 -12.82 -3.28
C THR A 672 -26.42 -11.88 -2.51
N LEU A 673 -27.45 -12.44 -1.87
CA LEU A 673 -28.33 -11.69 -0.99
C LEU A 673 -27.58 -11.37 0.31
N ILE A 674 -27.47 -10.09 0.68
CA ILE A 674 -26.91 -9.69 1.99
C ILE A 674 -28.00 -9.72 3.05
N ASN A 675 -29.15 -9.12 2.74
CA ASN A 675 -30.34 -9.04 3.59
C ASN A 675 -31.59 -9.00 2.70
N GLU A 676 -32.79 -8.93 3.28
CA GLU A 676 -34.06 -8.95 2.54
C GLU A 676 -34.19 -7.87 1.45
N THR A 677 -33.41 -6.78 1.54
CA THR A 677 -33.45 -5.66 0.61
C THR A 677 -32.21 -5.56 -0.28
N GLN A 678 -31.03 -5.94 0.22
CA GLN A 678 -29.76 -5.63 -0.44
C GLN A 678 -29.12 -6.86 -1.09
N VAL A 679 -28.61 -6.62 -2.29
CA VAL A 679 -28.09 -7.65 -3.18
C VAL A 679 -26.73 -7.23 -3.72
N VAL A 680 -25.78 -8.15 -3.69
CA VAL A 680 -24.48 -7.99 -4.34
C VAL A 680 -24.44 -8.78 -5.64
N MET A 681 -24.21 -8.08 -6.74
CA MET A 681 -24.08 -8.65 -8.06
C MET A 681 -22.63 -8.57 -8.54
N ALA A 682 -22.04 -9.68 -8.97
CA ALA A 682 -20.72 -9.72 -9.61
C ALA A 682 -20.88 -9.82 -11.12
N ILE A 683 -20.26 -8.91 -11.84
CA ILE A 683 -20.39 -8.74 -13.29
C ILE A 683 -19.02 -8.88 -13.96
N ASP A 684 -18.95 -9.65 -15.04
CA ASP A 684 -17.84 -9.70 -15.98
C ASP A 684 -18.10 -8.74 -17.14
N PHE A 685 -17.12 -7.95 -17.58
CA PHE A 685 -17.29 -7.12 -18.77
C PHE A 685 -17.06 -7.94 -20.05
N LEU A 686 -18.01 -7.85 -20.97
CA LEU A 686 -17.99 -8.59 -22.24
C LEU A 686 -17.25 -7.77 -23.28
N GLU A 687 -16.04 -8.22 -23.64
CA GLU A 687 -15.21 -7.74 -24.76
C GLU A 687 -15.32 -6.22 -25.03
N PRO A 688 -14.96 -5.38 -24.04
CA PRO A 688 -15.11 -3.94 -24.18
C PRO A 688 -14.29 -3.41 -25.37
N SER A 689 -14.92 -2.57 -26.19
CA SER A 689 -14.25 -1.88 -27.29
C SER A 689 -13.18 -0.92 -26.77
N ARG A 690 -12.27 -0.48 -27.65
CA ARG A 690 -11.20 0.46 -27.30
C ARG A 690 -11.72 1.74 -26.64
N ALA A 691 -12.80 2.33 -27.18
CA ALA A 691 -13.41 3.53 -26.61
C ALA A 691 -14.00 3.28 -25.21
N GLN A 692 -14.59 2.10 -24.99
CA GLN A 692 -15.11 1.72 -23.67
C GLN A 692 -13.99 1.50 -22.66
N LEU A 693 -12.87 0.88 -23.07
CA LEU A 693 -11.68 0.72 -22.22
C LEU A 693 -11.05 2.06 -21.83
N ASP A 694 -10.96 3.00 -22.77
CA ASP A 694 -10.45 4.35 -22.51
C ASP A 694 -11.36 5.10 -21.52
N ALA A 695 -12.67 5.06 -21.73
CA ALA A 695 -13.65 5.65 -20.82
C ALA A 695 -13.60 5.00 -19.43
N LEU A 696 -13.50 3.67 -19.37
CA LEU A 696 -13.39 2.91 -18.13
C LEU A 696 -12.12 3.29 -17.37
N SER A 697 -10.99 3.45 -18.08
CA SER A 697 -9.73 3.89 -17.49
C SER A 697 -9.85 5.28 -16.86
N LEU A 698 -10.52 6.22 -17.53
CA LEU A 698 -10.78 7.55 -16.97
C LEU A 698 -11.68 7.47 -15.73
N VAL A 699 -12.79 6.74 -15.78
CA VAL A 699 -13.73 6.60 -14.64
C VAL A 699 -13.07 5.93 -13.43
N ILE A 700 -12.28 4.88 -13.65
CA ILE A 700 -11.66 4.13 -12.56
C ILE A 700 -10.49 4.92 -11.94
N TYR A 701 -9.61 5.49 -12.76
CA TYR A 701 -8.30 5.97 -12.31
C TYR A 701 -8.10 7.50 -12.30
N SER A 702 -8.82 8.24 -13.14
CA SER A 702 -8.59 9.68 -13.31
C SER A 702 -9.71 10.54 -12.72
N ASP A 703 -10.97 10.14 -12.91
CA ASP A 703 -12.17 10.79 -12.36
C ASP A 703 -12.39 10.42 -10.88
N VAL A 704 -11.41 10.82 -10.07
CA VAL A 704 -11.29 10.49 -8.65
C VAL A 704 -11.18 11.78 -7.87
N ARG A 705 -12.13 12.03 -6.96
CA ARG A 705 -12.07 13.18 -6.05
C ARG A 705 -11.13 12.92 -4.88
N GLU A 706 -11.24 11.72 -4.32
CA GLU A 706 -10.42 11.25 -3.20
C GLU A 706 -10.28 9.73 -3.26
N TRP A 707 -9.06 9.23 -3.09
CA TRP A 707 -8.80 7.80 -3.01
C TRP A 707 -9.21 7.26 -1.64
N TYR A 708 -9.74 6.04 -1.58
CA TYR A 708 -10.13 5.39 -0.32
C TYR A 708 -8.97 5.24 0.68
N SER A 709 -7.74 5.23 0.19
CA SER A 709 -6.49 5.17 0.95
C SER A 709 -5.95 6.54 1.37
N GLN A 710 -6.60 7.65 0.97
CA GLN A 710 -6.16 9.00 1.33
C GLN A 710 -6.09 9.16 2.85
N THR A 711 -7.07 8.58 3.56
CA THR A 711 -7.10 8.44 5.01
C THR A 711 -7.33 6.98 5.39
N ARG A 712 -6.40 6.37 6.13
CA ARG A 712 -6.60 5.04 6.72
C ARG A 712 -7.28 5.15 8.08
N GLY A 713 -8.31 4.34 8.28
CA GLY A 713 -8.98 4.16 9.57
C GLY A 713 -8.39 3.05 10.44
N ILE A 714 -7.55 2.16 9.87
CA ILE A 714 -6.92 1.07 10.62
C ILE A 714 -5.66 1.61 11.30
N VAL A 715 -5.60 1.43 12.60
CA VAL A 715 -4.50 1.85 13.48
C VAL A 715 -3.70 0.61 13.88
N ASP A 716 -2.38 0.76 14.01
CA ASP A 716 -1.50 -0.31 14.50
C ASP A 716 -1.86 -0.75 15.92
N ASP A 717 -1.79 -2.06 16.15
CA ASP A 717 -1.73 -2.70 17.46
C ASP A 717 -0.49 -3.61 17.45
N PRO A 718 0.54 -3.32 18.26
CA PRO A 718 1.77 -4.10 18.27
C PRO A 718 1.55 -5.60 18.51
N MET A 719 0.60 -5.97 19.37
CA MET A 719 0.37 -7.37 19.71
C MET A 719 -0.33 -8.12 18.57
N GLU A 720 -1.34 -7.50 17.95
CA GLU A 720 -1.99 -8.09 16.78
C GLU A 720 -1.05 -8.11 15.56
N SER A 721 -0.21 -7.09 15.37
CA SER A 721 0.84 -7.08 14.34
C SER A 721 1.85 -8.22 14.53
N PHE A 722 2.35 -8.44 15.75
CA PHE A 722 3.25 -9.56 16.04
C PHE A 722 2.58 -10.93 15.82
N LYS A 723 1.36 -11.11 16.33
CA LYS A 723 0.57 -12.34 16.15
C LYS A 723 0.32 -12.62 14.66
N PHE A 724 0.00 -11.59 13.90
CA PHE A 724 -0.20 -11.70 12.46
C PHE A 724 1.08 -12.17 11.77
N ILE A 725 2.23 -11.56 12.08
CA ILE A 725 3.54 -11.97 11.57
C ILE A 725 3.86 -13.43 11.93
N MET A 726 3.60 -13.85 13.18
CA MET A 726 3.85 -15.21 13.64
C MET A 726 3.00 -16.26 12.89
N THR A 727 1.82 -15.87 12.42
CA THR A 727 0.96 -16.75 11.58
C THR A 727 1.34 -16.73 10.09
N SER A 728 2.37 -16.01 9.65
CA SER A 728 2.71 -15.88 8.22
C SER A 728 2.97 -17.23 7.56
N VAL A 729 3.67 -18.16 8.26
CA VAL A 729 3.92 -19.52 7.74
C VAL A 729 2.59 -20.23 7.46
N SER A 730 1.70 -20.32 8.43
CA SER A 730 0.43 -21.04 8.27
C SER A 730 -0.49 -20.40 7.24
N ARG A 731 -0.33 -19.11 6.95
CA ARG A 731 -1.10 -18.39 5.93
C ARG A 731 -0.52 -18.55 4.54
N SER A 732 0.77 -18.30 4.35
CA SER A 732 1.42 -18.32 3.03
C SER A 732 1.42 -19.71 2.36
N PHE A 733 1.31 -20.81 3.14
CA PHE A 733 1.20 -22.16 2.60
C PHE A 733 -0.24 -22.63 2.33
N ARG A 734 -1.29 -21.88 2.70
CA ARG A 734 -2.69 -22.23 2.37
C ARG A 734 -2.93 -22.08 0.88
N GLU A 735 -3.52 -23.09 0.23
CA GLU A 735 -3.89 -22.97 -1.18
C GLU A 735 -5.05 -21.98 -1.38
N PRO A 736 -4.93 -21.04 -2.32
CA PRO A 736 -6.05 -20.18 -2.69
C PRO A 736 -7.11 -21.02 -3.39
N LYS A 737 -8.22 -21.28 -2.71
CA LYS A 737 -9.38 -21.95 -3.33
C LYS A 737 -10.22 -20.90 -4.06
N PRO A 738 -10.51 -21.07 -5.36
CA PRO A 738 -11.51 -20.23 -6.02
C PRO A 738 -12.84 -20.37 -5.27
N ALA A 739 -13.62 -19.28 -5.24
CA ALA A 739 -14.97 -19.35 -4.66
C ALA A 739 -15.74 -20.47 -5.39
N PRO A 740 -16.45 -21.36 -4.66
CA PRO A 740 -17.21 -22.42 -5.31
C PRO A 740 -18.22 -21.80 -6.27
N PRO A 741 -18.45 -22.40 -7.46
CA PRO A 741 -19.52 -21.98 -8.35
C PRO A 741 -20.81 -22.03 -7.55
N THR A 742 -21.42 -20.86 -7.35
CA THR A 742 -22.73 -20.77 -6.69
C THR A 742 -23.75 -21.27 -7.70
N PRO A 743 -24.79 -22.02 -7.29
CA PRO A 743 -25.85 -22.43 -8.21
C PRO A 743 -26.37 -21.20 -8.96
N SER A 744 -26.61 -21.37 -10.26
CA SER A 744 -27.19 -20.31 -11.10
C SER A 744 -28.43 -19.79 -10.41
N ILE A 745 -28.51 -18.48 -10.24
CA ILE A 745 -29.66 -17.79 -9.67
C ILE A 745 -30.89 -18.29 -10.40
N ARG A 746 -31.83 -18.89 -9.65
CA ARG A 746 -33.07 -19.40 -10.22
C ARG A 746 -34.19 -18.42 -9.92
N LYS A 747 -34.89 -18.02 -10.97
CA LYS A 747 -36.12 -17.23 -10.86
C LYS A 747 -37.24 -18.16 -10.41
N GLN A 748 -37.99 -17.76 -9.38
CA GLN A 748 -39.23 -18.45 -9.01
C GLN A 748 -40.30 -18.17 -10.08
N ILE A 749 -40.87 -19.22 -10.65
CA ILE A 749 -41.92 -19.15 -11.66
C ILE A 749 -43.07 -20.09 -11.27
N ARG A 750 -44.21 -19.95 -11.93
CA ARG A 750 -45.29 -20.94 -11.83
C ARG A 750 -45.86 -21.15 -13.23
N ALA A 751 -45.36 -22.16 -13.93
CA ALA A 751 -45.82 -22.51 -15.27
C ALA A 751 -46.20 -23.98 -15.36
N MET A 752 -47.24 -24.29 -16.13
CA MET A 752 -47.60 -25.69 -16.37
C MET A 752 -46.56 -26.32 -17.31
N ALA A 753 -46.07 -27.49 -16.91
CA ALA A 753 -45.12 -28.27 -17.67
C ALA A 753 -45.64 -29.72 -17.83
N GLN A 754 -45.31 -30.36 -18.94
CA GLN A 754 -45.46 -31.81 -19.08
C GLN A 754 -44.11 -32.43 -19.39
N LEU A 755 -43.71 -33.39 -18.55
CA LEU A 755 -42.50 -34.17 -18.70
C LEU A 755 -42.82 -35.46 -19.46
N TYR A 756 -42.14 -35.71 -20.58
CA TYR A 756 -42.27 -36.94 -21.35
C TYR A 756 -41.14 -37.91 -21.00
N TRP A 757 -41.51 -39.07 -20.46
CA TRP A 757 -40.60 -40.15 -20.08
C TRP A 757 -41.23 -41.52 -20.35
N GLU A 758 -40.44 -42.45 -20.93
CA GLU A 758 -40.84 -43.84 -21.24
C GLU A 758 -42.22 -44.01 -21.92
N GLY A 759 -42.60 -43.09 -22.80
CA GLY A 759 -43.84 -43.20 -23.58
C GLY A 759 -45.07 -42.53 -22.94
N GLN A 760 -44.93 -41.91 -21.76
CA GLN A 760 -46.02 -41.20 -21.07
C GLN A 760 -45.68 -39.74 -20.76
N PHE A 761 -46.72 -38.91 -20.61
CA PHE A 761 -46.62 -37.52 -20.20
C PHE A 761 -47.04 -37.37 -18.73
N TYR A 762 -46.22 -36.68 -17.95
CA TYR A 762 -46.45 -36.40 -16.54
C TYR A 762 -46.64 -34.89 -16.33
N THR A 763 -47.75 -34.50 -15.72
CA THR A 763 -48.04 -33.10 -15.43
C THR A 763 -47.16 -32.61 -14.27
N ALA A 764 -46.48 -31.50 -14.49
CA ALA A 764 -45.56 -30.86 -13.56
C ALA A 764 -45.84 -29.37 -13.49
N ILE A 765 -45.45 -28.73 -12.39
CA ILE A 765 -45.38 -27.27 -12.28
C ILE A 765 -43.92 -26.88 -12.27
N ALA A 766 -43.51 -26.07 -13.23
CA ALA A 766 -42.19 -25.44 -13.18
C ALA A 766 -42.20 -24.36 -12.08
N THR A 767 -41.42 -24.58 -11.03
CA THR A 767 -41.34 -23.70 -9.84
C THR A 767 -40.12 -22.79 -9.86
N GLU A 768 -39.03 -23.22 -10.49
CA GLU A 768 -37.82 -22.41 -10.63
C GLU A 768 -37.26 -22.52 -12.04
N ILE A 769 -36.80 -21.41 -12.62
CA ILE A 769 -36.09 -21.38 -13.90
C ILE A 769 -34.73 -20.72 -13.72
N GLY A 770 -33.68 -21.41 -14.14
CA GLY A 770 -32.34 -20.86 -14.35
C GLY A 770 -32.01 -20.82 -15.84
N VAL A 771 -30.88 -20.21 -16.19
CA VAL A 771 -30.38 -20.05 -17.57
C VAL A 771 -30.31 -21.38 -18.34
N ARG A 772 -29.98 -22.45 -17.63
CA ARG A 772 -29.71 -23.77 -18.20
C ARG A 772 -30.49 -24.87 -17.50
N SER A 773 -31.39 -24.54 -16.60
CA SER A 773 -32.08 -25.52 -15.77
C SER A 773 -33.48 -25.08 -15.41
N LEU A 774 -34.34 -26.05 -15.13
CA LEU A 774 -35.70 -25.85 -14.69
C LEU A 774 -35.96 -26.80 -13.53
N LYS A 775 -36.56 -26.31 -12.45
CA LYS A 775 -37.06 -27.14 -11.35
C LYS A 775 -38.54 -27.39 -11.58
N LEU A 776 -38.91 -28.66 -11.63
CA LEU A 776 -40.25 -29.15 -11.87
C LEU A 776 -40.76 -29.84 -10.60
N GLU A 777 -41.96 -29.50 -10.15
CA GLU A 777 -42.66 -30.20 -9.06
C GLU A 777 -43.81 -31.03 -9.60
N LEU A 778 -43.89 -32.28 -9.15
CA LEU A 778 -44.94 -33.24 -9.52
C LEU A 778 -45.53 -33.89 -8.27
N ASP A 779 -46.76 -34.39 -8.36
CA ASP A 779 -47.37 -35.21 -7.32
C ASP A 779 -46.76 -36.63 -7.32
N GLY A 780 -46.38 -37.12 -6.15
CA GLY A 780 -45.40 -38.19 -5.97
C GLY A 780 -45.84 -39.61 -6.35
N THR A 781 -47.06 -39.80 -6.84
CA THR A 781 -47.57 -41.10 -7.30
C THR A 781 -47.53 -41.28 -8.82
N ALA A 782 -47.05 -40.28 -9.57
CA ALA A 782 -47.24 -40.24 -11.02
C ALA A 782 -46.17 -40.99 -11.86
N ILE A 783 -44.88 -40.98 -11.48
CA ILE A 783 -43.80 -41.43 -12.38
C ILE A 783 -43.32 -42.86 -12.05
N GLN A 784 -43.24 -43.73 -13.06
CA GLN A 784 -42.61 -45.05 -12.97
C GLN A 784 -41.08 -44.96 -13.22
N ASN A 785 -40.29 -45.84 -12.59
CA ASN A 785 -38.83 -45.95 -12.79
C ASN A 785 -37.99 -44.69 -12.44
N LEU A 786 -38.35 -43.98 -11.37
CA LEU A 786 -37.62 -42.79 -10.90
C LEU A 786 -36.11 -43.02 -10.67
N GLU A 787 -35.76 -44.15 -10.04
CA GLU A 787 -34.36 -44.49 -9.75
C GLU A 787 -33.53 -44.68 -11.03
N ALA A 788 -34.13 -45.21 -12.10
CA ALA A 788 -33.46 -45.37 -13.38
C ALA A 788 -33.24 -44.03 -14.09
N MET A 789 -34.22 -43.12 -14.00
CA MET A 789 -34.16 -41.78 -14.56
C MET A 789 -33.05 -40.93 -13.92
N GLU A 790 -32.89 -41.01 -12.60
CA GLU A 790 -31.83 -40.30 -11.87
C GLU A 790 -30.45 -40.92 -12.13
N ARG A 791 -30.33 -42.26 -12.03
CA ARG A 791 -29.05 -42.96 -12.20
C ARG A 791 -28.45 -42.78 -13.59
N THR A 792 -29.29 -42.66 -14.62
CA THR A 792 -28.85 -42.50 -16.01
C THR A 792 -28.74 -41.05 -16.46
N LYS A 793 -29.15 -40.08 -15.62
CA LYS A 793 -29.31 -38.66 -16.01
C LYS A 793 -30.00 -38.54 -17.36
N ALA A 794 -31.19 -39.12 -17.44
CA ALA A 794 -31.85 -39.37 -18.70
C ALA A 794 -32.21 -38.09 -19.46
N LEU A 795 -32.26 -38.18 -20.79
CA LEU A 795 -32.77 -37.14 -21.66
C LEU A 795 -34.29 -37.27 -21.78
N VAL A 796 -35.02 -36.25 -21.34
CA VAL A 796 -36.48 -36.20 -21.23
C VAL A 796 -37.06 -35.15 -22.19
N GLY A 797 -38.27 -35.40 -22.69
CA GLY A 797 -39.03 -34.40 -23.43
C GLY A 797 -39.71 -33.45 -22.47
N LEU A 798 -39.74 -32.16 -22.78
CA LEU A 798 -40.37 -31.14 -21.95
C LEU A 798 -41.31 -30.29 -22.79
N LEU A 799 -42.56 -30.19 -22.37
CA LEU A 799 -43.56 -29.27 -22.89
C LEU A 799 -43.84 -28.21 -21.83
N LEU A 800 -43.81 -26.93 -22.20
CA LEU A 800 -44.14 -25.82 -21.32
C LEU A 800 -45.29 -25.00 -21.90
N SER A 801 -46.26 -24.65 -21.05
CA SER A 801 -47.46 -23.89 -21.37
C SER A 801 -47.69 -22.79 -20.32
N GLN A 802 -48.10 -21.59 -20.76
CA GLN A 802 -48.37 -20.48 -19.84
C GLN A 802 -49.79 -20.50 -19.26
N THR A 803 -50.76 -20.98 -20.04
CA THR A 803 -52.18 -21.02 -19.67
C THR A 803 -52.82 -22.33 -20.13
N ASP A 804 -53.97 -22.69 -19.57
CA ASP A 804 -54.74 -23.89 -20.00
C ASP A 804 -55.22 -23.81 -21.46
N SER A 805 -55.05 -22.66 -22.14
CA SER A 805 -55.57 -22.36 -23.47
C SER A 805 -54.51 -22.18 -24.57
N ASP A 806 -53.22 -22.44 -24.32
CA ASP A 806 -52.18 -22.32 -25.35
C ASP A 806 -52.30 -23.40 -26.43
N ALA A 807 -52.48 -22.98 -27.69
CA ALA A 807 -52.76 -23.89 -28.80
C ALA A 807 -51.55 -24.72 -29.29
N LEU A 808 -50.32 -24.38 -28.90
CA LEU A 808 -49.09 -25.08 -29.31
C LEU A 808 -48.03 -25.07 -28.18
N PRO A 809 -47.89 -26.13 -27.37
CA PRO A 809 -46.88 -26.19 -26.31
C PRO A 809 -45.47 -26.32 -26.89
N LYS A 810 -44.51 -25.55 -26.37
CA LYS A 810 -43.12 -25.53 -26.84
C LYS A 810 -42.41 -26.83 -26.43
N ARG A 811 -41.94 -27.60 -27.43
CA ARG A 811 -41.19 -28.86 -27.24
C ARG A 811 -39.70 -28.60 -27.06
N LEU A 812 -39.17 -28.96 -25.89
CA LEU A 812 -37.77 -28.91 -25.51
C LEU A 812 -37.26 -30.30 -25.13
N LEU A 813 -35.93 -30.48 -25.17
CA LEU A 813 -35.28 -31.66 -24.60
C LEU A 813 -34.46 -31.18 -23.42
N ALA A 814 -34.65 -31.82 -22.27
CA ALA A 814 -33.90 -31.53 -21.07
C ALA A 814 -33.24 -32.81 -20.55
N GLN A 815 -32.21 -32.67 -19.72
CA GLN A 815 -31.50 -33.75 -19.08
C GLN A 815 -31.71 -33.67 -17.58
N VAL A 816 -32.16 -34.76 -16.98
CA VAL A 816 -32.38 -34.86 -15.53
C VAL A 816 -31.05 -34.77 -14.80
N GLN A 817 -30.99 -33.93 -13.76
CA GLN A 817 -29.80 -33.72 -12.94
C GLN A 817 -29.93 -34.35 -11.56
N THR A 818 -31.00 -34.03 -10.85
CA THR A 818 -31.28 -34.50 -9.48
C THR A 818 -32.79 -34.69 -9.31
N ILE A 819 -33.17 -35.62 -8.44
CA ILE A 819 -34.57 -35.80 -8.04
C ILE A 819 -34.65 -35.79 -6.52
N GLU A 820 -35.53 -34.94 -5.98
CA GLU A 820 -35.75 -34.80 -4.54
C GLU A 820 -37.19 -35.15 -4.20
N THR A 821 -37.40 -36.02 -3.22
CA THR A 821 -38.75 -36.30 -2.68
C THR A 821 -39.00 -35.38 -1.50
N VAL A 822 -39.97 -34.47 -1.64
CA VAL A 822 -40.38 -33.52 -0.61
C VAL A 822 -41.69 -34.01 0.00
N SER A 823 -41.66 -34.41 1.26
CA SER A 823 -42.85 -34.83 2.00
C SER A 823 -43.45 -33.63 2.73
N ASP A 824 -44.69 -33.27 2.40
CA ASP A 824 -45.41 -32.17 3.06
C ASP A 824 -46.78 -32.63 3.58
N ALA A 825 -47.41 -31.85 4.47
CA ALA A 825 -48.66 -32.23 5.16
C ALA A 825 -49.86 -32.53 4.23
N SER A 826 -49.76 -32.20 2.95
CA SER A 826 -50.76 -32.42 1.90
C SER A 826 -50.46 -33.57 0.92
N GLY A 827 -49.35 -34.30 1.07
CA GLY A 827 -48.94 -35.41 0.18
C GLY A 827 -47.44 -35.42 -0.15
N SER A 828 -46.92 -36.51 -0.74
CA SER A 828 -45.54 -36.55 -1.24
C SER A 828 -45.45 -35.84 -2.59
N LYS A 829 -44.52 -34.90 -2.73
CA LYS A 829 -44.18 -34.24 -3.99
C LYS A 829 -42.78 -34.66 -4.43
N ILE A 830 -42.58 -34.70 -5.74
CA ILE A 830 -41.29 -34.99 -6.36
C ILE A 830 -40.82 -33.73 -7.07
N ALA A 831 -39.66 -33.21 -6.67
CA ALA A 831 -38.98 -32.12 -7.32
C ALA A 831 -37.89 -32.69 -8.25
N ILE A 832 -38.04 -32.49 -9.55
CA ILE A 832 -37.07 -32.91 -10.57
C ILE A 832 -36.34 -31.68 -11.08
N GLU A 833 -35.02 -31.69 -10.97
CA GLU A 833 -34.18 -30.71 -11.64
C GLU A 833 -33.80 -31.21 -13.03
N VAL A 834 -34.14 -30.43 -14.05
CA VAL A 834 -33.75 -30.70 -15.44
C VAL A 834 -32.85 -29.59 -15.96
N SER A 835 -31.97 -29.91 -16.90
CA SER A 835 -31.02 -28.99 -17.51
C SER A 835 -31.03 -29.06 -19.04
N PHE A 836 -30.74 -27.97 -19.73
CA PHE A 836 -30.66 -27.95 -21.19
C PHE A 836 -29.23 -28.31 -21.64
N PRO A 837 -29.01 -29.44 -22.34
CA PRO A 837 -27.65 -29.90 -22.69
C PRO A 837 -26.94 -28.98 -23.69
N GLU A 838 -25.66 -28.67 -23.47
CA GLU A 838 -24.89 -27.77 -24.36
C GLU A 838 -24.80 -28.24 -25.81
N HIS A 839 -24.74 -29.55 -26.05
CA HIS A 839 -24.67 -30.12 -27.40
C HIS A 839 -25.95 -29.91 -28.24
N LEU A 840 -27.04 -29.46 -27.63
CA LEU A 840 -28.31 -29.13 -28.31
C LEU A 840 -28.56 -27.62 -28.43
N ARG A 841 -27.59 -26.78 -28.02
CA ARG A 841 -27.74 -25.31 -27.96
C ARG A 841 -28.13 -24.69 -29.29
N ASP A 842 -27.53 -25.13 -30.40
CA ASP A 842 -27.80 -24.55 -31.72
C ASP A 842 -29.22 -24.90 -32.24
N ARG A 843 -29.84 -25.96 -31.69
CA ARG A 843 -31.18 -26.42 -32.09
C ARG A 843 -32.31 -25.88 -31.21
N GLN A 844 -32.02 -25.59 -29.93
CA GLN A 844 -33.03 -25.19 -28.94
C GLN A 844 -32.77 -23.81 -28.32
N GLY A 845 -31.61 -23.19 -28.56
CA GLY A 845 -31.21 -21.92 -27.93
C GLY A 845 -32.19 -20.77 -28.20
N GLY A 846 -32.69 -20.63 -29.42
CA GLY A 846 -33.72 -19.64 -29.75
C GLY A 846 -35.03 -19.87 -28.98
N LYS A 847 -35.47 -21.13 -28.87
CA LYS A 847 -36.69 -21.50 -28.13
C LYS A 847 -36.55 -21.32 -26.62
N ILE A 848 -35.35 -21.58 -26.08
CA ILE A 848 -35.02 -21.38 -24.66
C ILE A 848 -34.98 -19.88 -24.34
N LYS A 849 -34.35 -19.07 -25.20
CA LYS A 849 -34.31 -17.61 -25.03
C LYS A 849 -35.72 -17.02 -25.01
N GLU A 850 -36.54 -17.41 -25.98
CA GLU A 850 -37.94 -16.98 -26.05
C GLU A 850 -38.75 -17.49 -24.84
N LEU A 851 -38.53 -18.72 -24.37
CA LEU A 851 -39.17 -19.26 -23.17
C LEU A 851 -38.82 -18.44 -21.92
N VAL A 852 -37.54 -18.10 -21.74
CA VAL A 852 -37.07 -17.26 -20.63
C VAL A 852 -37.66 -15.84 -20.73
N GLU A 853 -37.82 -15.30 -21.93
CA GLU A 853 -38.50 -14.02 -22.17
C GLU A 853 -40.02 -14.10 -21.91
N THR A 854 -40.67 -15.23 -22.21
CA THR A 854 -42.13 -15.37 -22.03
C THR A 854 -42.49 -15.62 -20.57
N LEU A 855 -41.74 -16.49 -19.88
CA LEU A 855 -41.89 -16.75 -18.43
C LEU A 855 -41.33 -15.60 -17.57
N ASN A 856 -40.86 -14.52 -18.22
CA ASN A 856 -40.39 -13.33 -17.56
C ASN A 856 -41.53 -12.41 -17.13
#